data_AF-A0A060ZZG9-F1
#
_entry.id   AF-A0A060ZZG9-F1
#
_cell.length_a   1.000
_cell.length_b   1.000
_cell.length_c   1.000
_cell.angle_alpha   90.00
_cell.angle_beta   90.00
_cell.angle_gamma   90.00
#
_symmetry.space_group_name_H-M   'P 1'
#
loop_
_entity.id
_entity.type
_entity.pdbx_description
1 polymer ?
#
loop_
_entity_poly.entity_id
_entity_poly.type
_entity_poly.pdbx_seq_one_letter_code
_entity_poly.pdbx_strand_id
1 'polypeptide(L)'
;MSTWGEVSLTERELAELDAWSGDRPERAVRVAIVRDAAAGLSVSRSAHRLGVSRPTVTAWRQRYAADGLAGLEHRPRSGRPVRIDEADVVAATLAGPPSPQRTWSARALADHLGISHTAVGRVWQRWRIRPDGPTAPECLPLEPPLACARPELLATWARADGAAFLVVADAVPGGQPRSRAATADERRMRYAALGAAMRGAHPGDMEQGAAPPGAAVRPAPPLPAGRLARWAGRRLHLVTWGGAAGPAGLPANTRTHVAPASMGWAATVSLLAQLELEHQPQAARVALDALSDTARERSRTPGGAPFWWLRPDLAAATGQRRAVPRAFDQPALGSFNEKLVIESVRVAGSLSRTEIAERTGLTPQAVSRITRNLLTSGILVADERRSTGTGKPRVPLRLRPEAGCAIGIHVDPELITHVLVDLCGTVRSRHTLTVTRSSGPRFCMEWMARTTQHTLAAAGPLGQNLLGVGVAAPGPLDAQEGVLLNPPLWAAWGEVPLRAELGRMLGRPVLLEKDATAAAIGEQWLGAGGNSADFVYLYLGAGAGSGAFLNGDVFRGASGNVGEFGELAAYALGQVTPEGGPLMVPECAPMSAVVARAAQAGLNTPPGRHAYGAVCSAAADGDTRAIDAIRGVARVVARGAVAMTDLYDTDLMIVGGPAVPPDVAELYLAEISTAVNRFPIARRVRPVRVTYSTLSANAAAVGAAAGVFHMAFAPRLRTHGGTAR
;
A
#
# COMPACT_ATOMS: atom_id res chain seq x y z
N MET A 1 -16.69 -32.91 40.36
CA MET A 1 -16.21 -33.50 41.62
C MET A 1 -15.88 -34.96 41.37
N SER A 2 -14.66 -35.23 40.91
CA SER A 2 -14.09 -36.58 40.89
C SER A 2 -13.19 -36.66 42.12
N THR A 3 -13.61 -37.45 43.10
CA THR A 3 -12.92 -37.67 44.38
C THR A 3 -11.54 -38.26 44.12
N TRP A 4 -10.50 -37.51 44.47
CA TRP A 4 -9.19 -38.08 44.75
C TRP A 4 -9.38 -39.11 45.87
N GLY A 5 -9.19 -40.40 45.57
CA GLY A 5 -8.99 -41.40 46.60
C GLY A 5 -7.77 -41.02 47.43
N GLU A 6 -7.85 -41.17 48.75
CA GLU A 6 -6.77 -40.83 49.67
C GLU A 6 -5.46 -41.48 49.23
N VAL A 7 -4.52 -40.68 48.74
CA VAL A 7 -3.16 -41.14 48.45
C VAL A 7 -2.42 -41.21 49.78
N SER A 8 -2.44 -42.36 50.44
CA SER A 8 -1.56 -42.64 51.57
C SER A 8 -0.17 -42.99 51.05
N LEU A 9 0.84 -42.18 51.38
CA LEU A 9 2.23 -42.47 51.05
C LEU A 9 2.82 -43.41 52.12
N THR A 10 3.41 -44.51 51.69
CA THR A 10 4.21 -45.39 52.55
C THR A 10 5.55 -44.75 52.91
N GLU A 11 6.22 -45.20 53.97
CA GLU A 11 7.56 -44.72 54.36
C GLU A 11 8.58 -44.87 53.23
N ARG A 12 8.45 -45.93 52.42
CA ARG A 12 9.28 -46.17 51.25
C ARG A 12 9.07 -45.12 50.16
N GLU A 13 7.81 -44.78 49.84
CA GLU A 13 7.48 -43.77 48.83
C GLU A 13 7.91 -42.36 49.25
N LEU A 14 7.87 -42.07 50.57
CA LEU A 14 8.40 -40.82 51.11
C LEU A 14 9.92 -40.72 50.94
N ALA A 15 10.65 -41.81 51.22
CA ALA A 15 12.10 -41.87 51.00
C ALA A 15 12.46 -41.75 49.51
N GLU A 16 11.69 -42.38 48.62
CA GLU A 16 11.87 -42.28 47.17
C GLU A 16 11.61 -40.86 46.64
N LEU A 17 10.60 -40.16 47.17
CA LEU A 17 10.32 -38.75 46.84
C LEU A 17 11.42 -37.80 47.31
N ASP A 18 11.99 -38.02 48.50
CA ASP A 18 13.10 -37.22 49.03
C ASP A 18 14.38 -37.43 48.22
N ALA A 19 14.71 -38.69 47.93
CA ALA A 19 15.84 -39.03 47.06
C ALA A 19 15.68 -38.43 45.64
N TRP A 20 14.46 -38.43 45.10
CA TRP A 20 14.17 -37.87 43.79
C TRP A 20 14.23 -36.33 43.74
N SER A 21 13.84 -35.66 44.82
CA SER A 21 13.99 -34.21 44.96
C SER A 21 15.47 -33.82 44.92
N GLY A 22 16.30 -34.49 45.73
CA GLY A 22 17.71 -34.12 45.92
C GLY A 22 17.90 -32.63 46.21
N ASP A 23 19.06 -32.07 45.83
CA ASP A 23 19.37 -30.63 45.94
C ASP A 23 18.77 -29.78 44.79
N ARG A 24 17.77 -30.29 44.06
CA ARG A 24 17.20 -29.59 42.90
C ARG A 24 15.97 -28.76 43.27
N PRO A 25 16.08 -27.42 43.39
CA PRO A 25 14.99 -26.56 43.85
C PRO A 25 13.74 -26.63 42.94
N GLU A 26 13.91 -26.96 41.65
CA GLU A 26 12.80 -27.10 40.71
C GLU A 26 11.92 -28.36 40.93
N ARG A 27 12.40 -29.35 41.70
CA ARG A 27 11.68 -30.58 42.04
C ARG A 27 10.98 -30.49 43.40
N ALA A 28 11.49 -29.67 44.31
CA ALA A 28 10.98 -29.50 45.66
C ALA A 28 9.49 -29.13 45.70
N VAL A 29 9.04 -28.23 44.81
CA VAL A 29 7.63 -27.82 44.73
C VAL A 29 6.71 -28.99 44.34
N ARG A 30 7.16 -29.91 43.49
CA ARG A 30 6.35 -31.05 43.04
C ARG A 30 6.21 -32.10 44.14
N VAL A 31 7.30 -32.38 44.85
CA VAL A 31 7.28 -33.25 46.02
C VAL A 31 6.40 -32.67 47.12
N ALA A 32 6.48 -31.36 47.36
CA ALA A 32 5.61 -30.68 48.31
C ALA A 32 4.11 -30.75 47.94
N ILE A 33 3.77 -30.69 46.64
CA ILE A 33 2.38 -30.87 46.16
C ILE A 33 1.85 -32.28 46.47
N VAL A 34 2.70 -33.31 46.31
CA VAL A 34 2.36 -34.72 46.58
C VAL A 34 2.22 -34.94 48.09
N ARG A 35 3.12 -34.39 48.90
CA ARG A 35 3.03 -34.40 50.36
C ARG A 35 1.77 -33.70 50.88
N ASP A 36 1.43 -32.55 50.31
CA ASP A 36 0.17 -31.86 50.62
C ASP A 36 -1.04 -32.70 50.28
N ALA A 37 -0.98 -33.49 49.21
CA ALA A 37 -2.07 -34.39 48.86
C ALA A 37 -2.21 -35.52 49.90
N ALA A 38 -1.10 -36.13 50.31
CA ALA A 38 -1.07 -37.20 51.30
C ALA A 38 -1.46 -36.75 52.71
N ALA A 39 -1.18 -35.49 53.06
CA ALA A 39 -1.61 -34.87 54.31
C ALA A 39 -3.06 -34.34 54.27
N GLY A 40 -3.83 -34.61 53.21
CA GLY A 40 -5.23 -34.24 53.09
C GLY A 40 -5.51 -32.76 52.78
N LEU A 41 -4.50 -31.97 52.36
CA LEU A 41 -4.73 -30.58 52.00
C LEU A 41 -5.50 -30.45 50.68
N SER A 42 -6.45 -29.51 50.64
CA SER A 42 -7.16 -29.16 49.42
C SER A 42 -6.25 -28.52 48.36
N VAL A 43 -6.61 -28.65 47.08
CA VAL A 43 -5.89 -28.03 45.96
C VAL A 43 -5.70 -26.52 46.16
N SER A 44 -6.73 -25.82 46.66
CA SER A 44 -6.68 -24.39 46.94
C SER A 44 -5.68 -24.03 48.04
N ARG A 45 -5.62 -24.84 49.11
CA ARG A 45 -4.72 -24.58 50.25
C ARG A 45 -3.26 -24.87 49.89
N SER A 46 -3.01 -25.97 49.16
CA SER A 46 -1.68 -26.33 48.66
C SER A 46 -1.15 -25.28 47.66
N ALA A 47 -2.01 -24.78 46.75
CA ALA A 47 -1.66 -23.71 45.82
C ALA A 47 -1.22 -22.42 46.54
N HIS A 48 -1.98 -22.01 47.56
CA HIS A 48 -1.67 -20.82 48.35
C HIS A 48 -0.37 -20.98 49.14
N ARG A 49 -0.17 -22.13 49.81
CA ARG A 49 1.02 -22.43 50.61
C ARG A 49 2.31 -22.46 49.78
N LEU A 50 2.24 -23.04 48.58
CA LEU A 50 3.41 -23.28 47.72
C LEU A 50 3.65 -22.18 46.68
N GLY A 51 2.82 -21.13 46.65
CA GLY A 51 2.97 -20.01 45.71
C GLY A 51 2.76 -20.39 44.24
N VAL A 52 1.94 -21.40 43.95
CA VAL A 52 1.67 -21.90 42.58
C VAL A 52 0.18 -21.87 42.24
N SER A 53 -0.18 -22.03 40.96
CA SER A 53 -1.57 -21.98 40.51
C SER A 53 -2.36 -23.26 40.87
N ARG A 54 -3.67 -23.16 41.09
CA ARG A 54 -4.56 -24.34 41.30
C ARG A 54 -4.48 -25.37 40.15
N PRO A 55 -4.43 -24.97 38.85
CA PRO A 55 -4.18 -25.90 37.75
C PRO A 55 -2.84 -26.63 37.86
N THR A 56 -1.77 -25.96 38.30
CA THR A 56 -0.46 -26.58 38.51
C THR A 56 -0.51 -27.67 39.58
N VAL A 57 -1.15 -27.39 40.72
CA VAL A 57 -1.35 -28.38 41.80
C VAL A 57 -2.19 -29.55 41.31
N THR A 58 -3.29 -29.27 40.60
CA THR A 58 -4.19 -30.29 40.05
C THR A 58 -3.47 -31.21 39.05
N ALA A 59 -2.70 -30.63 38.13
CA ALA A 59 -1.98 -31.37 37.11
C ALA A 59 -0.89 -32.28 37.70
N TRP A 60 -0.07 -31.78 38.64
CA TRP A 60 0.97 -32.60 39.26
C TRP A 60 0.40 -33.70 40.15
N ARG A 61 -0.66 -33.41 40.91
CA ARG A 61 -1.40 -34.42 41.64
C ARG A 61 -1.89 -35.51 40.69
N GLN A 62 -2.67 -35.15 39.66
CA GLN A 62 -3.22 -36.12 38.69
C GLN A 62 -2.13 -36.98 38.03
N ARG A 63 -0.99 -36.38 37.70
CA ARG A 63 0.13 -37.10 37.09
C ARG A 63 0.81 -38.05 38.06
N TYR A 64 0.97 -37.68 39.33
CA TYR A 64 1.47 -38.59 40.35
C TYR A 64 0.51 -39.74 40.62
N ALA A 65 -0.80 -39.46 40.66
CA ALA A 65 -1.81 -40.52 40.82
C ALA A 65 -1.86 -41.49 39.62
N ALA A 66 -1.55 -41.01 38.42
CA ALA A 66 -1.53 -41.84 37.22
C ALA A 66 -0.24 -42.66 37.07
N ASP A 67 0.92 -42.03 37.28
CA ASP A 67 2.23 -42.57 36.88
C ASP A 67 3.26 -42.64 38.03
N GLY A 68 2.84 -42.40 39.28
CA GLY A 68 3.73 -42.34 40.44
C GLY A 68 4.86 -41.33 40.29
N LEU A 69 6.07 -41.69 40.74
CA LEU A 69 7.26 -40.84 40.68
C LEU A 69 7.64 -40.40 39.25
N ALA A 70 7.46 -41.29 38.26
CA ALA A 70 7.71 -40.98 36.85
C ALA A 70 6.78 -39.87 36.32
N GLY A 71 5.57 -39.76 36.89
CA GLY A 71 4.62 -38.71 36.61
C GLY A 71 5.11 -37.30 36.96
N LEU A 72 6.09 -37.16 37.86
CA LEU A 72 6.66 -35.89 38.30
C LEU A 72 7.79 -35.36 37.41
N GLU A 73 8.27 -36.15 36.45
CA GLU A 73 9.31 -35.73 35.51
C GLU A 73 8.82 -34.72 34.47
N HIS A 74 9.74 -33.93 33.91
CA HIS A 74 9.41 -33.08 32.78
C HIS A 74 9.20 -33.94 31.53
N ARG A 75 7.96 -34.03 31.03
CA ARG A 75 7.73 -34.55 29.69
C ARG A 75 8.30 -33.55 28.66
N PRO A 76 8.93 -34.02 27.57
CA PRO A 76 9.27 -33.16 26.44
C PRO A 76 8.00 -32.45 25.99
N ARG A 77 8.10 -31.15 25.68
CA ARG A 77 6.98 -30.43 25.07
C ARG A 77 6.56 -31.19 23.80
N SER A 78 5.33 -31.68 23.74
CA SER A 78 4.78 -32.19 22.49
C SER A 78 4.61 -31.00 21.54
N GLY A 79 5.27 -31.10 20.39
CA GLY A 79 5.36 -30.05 19.40
C GLY A 79 6.74 -30.05 18.77
N ARG A 80 6.79 -30.04 17.43
CA ARG A 80 8.03 -29.86 16.68
C ARG A 80 8.70 -28.57 17.18
N PRO A 81 9.97 -28.59 17.61
CA PRO A 81 10.68 -27.37 17.98
C PRO A 81 10.55 -26.38 16.83
N VAL A 82 10.09 -25.16 17.11
CA VAL A 82 10.08 -24.08 16.12
C VAL A 82 11.53 -23.90 15.70
N ARG A 83 11.88 -24.30 14.47
CA ARG A 83 13.20 -24.03 13.90
C ARG A 83 13.28 -22.54 13.65
N ILE A 84 14.22 -21.89 14.31
CA ILE A 84 14.46 -20.45 14.17
C ILE A 84 15.42 -20.29 13.00
N ASP A 85 15.03 -19.49 12.01
CA ASP A 85 15.91 -19.09 10.92
C ASP A 85 16.78 -17.92 11.40
N GLU A 86 18.06 -18.20 11.67
CA GLU A 86 18.99 -17.19 12.17
C GLU A 86 19.18 -16.04 11.18
N ALA A 87 19.12 -16.31 9.87
CA ALA A 87 19.26 -15.28 8.85
C ALA A 87 18.11 -14.28 8.88
N ASP A 88 16.90 -14.72 9.26
CA ASP A 88 15.71 -13.85 9.35
C ASP A 88 15.81 -12.90 10.55
N VAL A 89 16.32 -13.41 11.69
CA VAL A 89 16.62 -12.59 12.87
C VAL A 89 17.61 -11.50 12.53
N VAL A 90 18.68 -11.83 11.79
CA VAL A 90 19.68 -10.84 11.37
C VAL A 90 19.11 -9.85 10.36
N ALA A 91 18.39 -10.32 9.34
CA ALA A 91 17.77 -9.45 8.33
C ALA A 91 16.80 -8.44 8.96
N ALA A 92 15.96 -8.88 9.90
CA ALA A 92 15.06 -8.00 10.66
C ALA A 92 15.81 -7.02 11.57
N THR A 93 16.96 -7.44 12.12
CA THR A 93 17.84 -6.56 12.91
C THR A 93 18.39 -5.43 12.05
N LEU A 94 18.92 -5.73 10.86
CA LEU A 94 19.48 -4.76 9.91
C LEU A 94 18.40 -3.81 9.33
N ALA A 95 17.18 -4.32 9.15
CA ALA A 95 16.03 -3.52 8.72
C ALA A 95 15.63 -2.45 9.78
N GLY A 96 15.81 -2.78 11.06
CA GLY A 96 15.50 -1.90 12.20
C GLY A 96 14.00 -1.88 12.60
N PRO A 97 13.67 -1.38 13.80
CA PRO A 97 12.32 -1.42 14.34
C PRO A 97 11.37 -0.39 13.69
N PRO A 98 10.05 -0.63 13.71
CA PRO A 98 9.05 0.34 13.24
C PRO A 98 9.04 1.60 14.11
N SER A 99 8.74 2.76 13.50
CA SER A 99 8.58 4.04 14.19
C SER A 99 7.51 3.94 15.31
N PRO A 100 7.71 4.57 16.49
CA PRO A 100 8.78 5.51 16.84
C PRO A 100 10.05 4.86 17.45
N GLN A 101 10.14 3.53 17.50
CA GLN A 101 11.30 2.87 18.11
C GLN A 101 12.56 3.13 17.29
N ARG A 102 13.67 3.47 17.97
CA ARG A 102 14.96 3.78 17.33
C ARG A 102 15.90 2.58 17.27
N THR A 103 15.82 1.66 18.22
CA THR A 103 16.69 0.48 18.34
C THR A 103 15.88 -0.74 18.77
N TRP A 104 16.33 -1.93 18.39
CA TRP A 104 15.70 -3.17 18.83
C TRP A 104 16.11 -3.48 20.27
N SER A 105 15.14 -3.85 21.12
CA SER A 105 15.46 -4.68 22.30
C SER A 105 15.29 -6.14 21.93
N ALA A 106 16.01 -7.05 22.60
CA ALA A 106 15.87 -8.49 22.36
C ALA A 106 14.42 -8.97 22.52
N ARG A 107 13.66 -8.34 23.43
CA ARG A 107 12.23 -8.62 23.63
C ARG A 107 11.35 -8.07 22.50
N ALA A 108 11.57 -6.82 22.09
CA ALA A 108 10.79 -6.24 21.00
C ALA A 108 11.00 -6.96 19.66
N LEU A 109 12.23 -7.38 19.34
CA LEU A 109 12.50 -8.16 18.13
C LEU A 109 11.91 -9.58 18.24
N ALA A 110 11.98 -10.18 19.43
CA ALA A 110 11.36 -11.48 19.69
C ALA A 110 9.84 -11.44 19.51
N ASP A 111 9.17 -10.41 20.03
CA ASP A 111 7.74 -10.20 19.85
C ASP A 111 7.39 -9.96 18.37
N HIS A 112 8.26 -9.25 17.63
CA HIS A 112 8.08 -9.00 16.20
C HIS A 112 8.18 -10.28 15.36
N LEU A 113 9.11 -11.17 15.69
CA LEU A 113 9.37 -12.42 14.95
C LEU A 113 8.60 -13.63 15.49
N GLY A 114 7.92 -13.49 16.63
CA GLY A 114 7.22 -14.60 17.28
C GLY A 114 8.14 -15.68 17.87
N ILE A 115 9.36 -15.31 18.30
CA ILE A 115 10.35 -16.23 18.88
C ILE A 115 10.72 -15.81 20.31
N SER A 116 11.54 -16.60 21.01
CA SER A 116 12.01 -16.23 22.36
C SER A 116 13.08 -15.13 22.32
N HIS A 117 13.02 -14.15 23.23
CA HIS A 117 14.09 -13.15 23.41
C HIS A 117 15.46 -13.77 23.73
N THR A 118 15.48 -14.96 24.37
CA THR A 118 16.73 -15.70 24.59
C THR A 118 17.30 -16.34 23.32
N ALA A 119 16.46 -16.58 22.31
CA ALA A 119 16.92 -17.02 21.00
C ALA A 119 17.48 -15.85 20.20
N VAL A 120 16.81 -14.68 20.21
CA VAL A 120 17.33 -13.44 19.62
C VAL A 120 18.72 -13.12 20.18
N GLY A 121 18.87 -13.12 21.52
CA GLY A 121 20.16 -12.86 22.17
C GLY A 121 21.26 -13.84 21.76
N ARG A 122 20.94 -15.13 21.59
CA ARG A 122 21.89 -16.15 21.11
C ARG A 122 22.32 -15.90 19.66
N VAL A 123 21.38 -15.53 18.78
CA VAL A 123 21.71 -15.20 17.39
C VAL A 123 22.59 -13.97 17.32
N TRP A 124 22.26 -12.88 18.02
CA TRP A 124 23.09 -11.67 18.07
C TRP A 124 24.51 -11.96 18.57
N GLN A 125 24.67 -12.76 19.61
CA GLN A 125 25.99 -13.17 20.12
C GLN A 125 26.78 -13.99 19.09
N ARG A 126 26.15 -15.02 18.51
CA ARG A 126 26.78 -15.91 17.53
C ARG A 126 27.22 -15.18 16.27
N TRP A 127 26.38 -14.25 15.79
CA TRP A 127 26.63 -13.44 14.59
C TRP A 127 27.39 -12.14 14.87
N ARG A 128 27.73 -11.88 16.14
CA ARG A 128 28.44 -10.67 16.63
C ARG A 128 27.75 -9.36 16.23
N ILE A 129 26.42 -9.33 16.30
CA ILE A 129 25.60 -8.17 15.93
C ILE A 129 25.19 -7.38 17.17
N ARG A 130 25.27 -6.05 17.07
CA ARG A 130 24.85 -5.12 18.11
C ARG A 130 23.48 -4.51 17.77
N PRO A 131 22.57 -4.37 18.74
CA PRO A 131 21.21 -3.84 18.49
C PRO A 131 21.09 -2.31 18.57
N ASP A 132 22.09 -1.64 19.13
CA ASP A 132 22.22 -0.18 19.32
C ASP A 132 22.61 0.59 18.05
N GLY A 133 22.81 -0.11 16.94
CA GLY A 133 22.96 0.43 15.58
C GLY A 133 23.18 -0.71 14.59
N PRO A 134 23.02 -0.51 13.27
CA PRO A 134 23.31 -1.56 12.30
C PRO A 134 24.83 -1.78 12.23
N THR A 135 25.37 -2.67 13.05
CA THR A 135 26.65 -3.31 12.73
C THR A 135 26.33 -4.50 11.85
N ALA A 136 26.62 -4.39 10.55
CA ALA A 136 26.55 -5.54 9.65
C ALA A 136 27.41 -6.70 10.21
N PRO A 137 26.96 -7.97 10.10
CA PRO A 137 27.79 -9.11 10.42
C PRO A 137 29.11 -9.06 9.63
N GLU A 138 30.23 -9.41 10.27
CA GLU A 138 31.54 -9.47 9.61
C GLU A 138 31.65 -10.68 8.65
N CYS A 139 30.98 -11.78 9.00
CA CYS A 139 30.91 -12.99 8.19
C CYS A 139 29.58 -13.73 8.35
N LEU A 140 29.15 -14.41 7.29
CA LEU A 140 28.08 -15.41 7.35
C LEU A 140 28.67 -16.73 7.84
N PRO A 141 28.01 -17.43 8.78
CA PRO A 141 28.47 -18.70 9.36
C PRO A 141 28.21 -19.88 8.41
N LEU A 142 28.66 -19.75 7.16
CA LEU A 142 28.65 -20.81 6.14
C LEU A 142 29.87 -21.73 6.30
N GLU A 143 29.90 -22.83 5.57
CA GLU A 143 31.04 -23.75 5.53
C GLU A 143 31.67 -23.80 4.13
N PRO A 144 32.87 -23.23 3.94
CA PRO A 144 33.62 -22.37 4.86
C PRO A 144 32.94 -20.99 5.06
N PRO A 145 33.32 -20.17 6.06
CA PRO A 145 32.67 -18.87 6.29
C PRO A 145 32.83 -17.89 5.11
N LEU A 146 31.82 -17.03 4.91
CA LEU A 146 31.82 -15.99 3.87
C LEU A 146 31.92 -14.60 4.49
N ALA A 147 32.96 -13.84 4.16
CA ALA A 147 33.10 -12.46 4.59
C ALA A 147 32.01 -11.57 3.98
N CYS A 148 31.44 -10.67 4.77
CA CYS A 148 30.27 -9.86 4.40
C CYS A 148 30.62 -8.42 4.01
N ALA A 149 31.87 -8.13 3.64
CA ALA A 149 32.35 -6.76 3.51
C ALA A 149 31.48 -5.92 2.56
N ARG A 150 31.09 -6.47 1.40
CA ARG A 150 30.21 -5.85 0.40
C ARG A 150 29.60 -6.92 -0.53
N PRO A 151 28.63 -7.72 -0.08
CA PRO A 151 28.05 -8.77 -0.90
C PRO A 151 27.15 -8.18 -1.99
N GLU A 152 27.23 -8.76 -3.19
CA GLU A 152 26.34 -8.44 -4.30
C GLU A 152 25.63 -9.72 -4.77
N LEU A 153 24.30 -9.79 -4.67
CA LEU A 153 23.53 -11.00 -5.04
C LEU A 153 23.30 -11.14 -6.56
N LEU A 154 24.08 -11.95 -7.25
CA LEU A 154 24.06 -12.05 -8.71
C LEU A 154 23.00 -13.01 -9.27
N ALA A 155 22.72 -14.11 -8.57
CA ALA A 155 21.73 -15.09 -9.00
C ALA A 155 21.16 -15.86 -7.81
N THR A 156 19.95 -16.37 -7.95
CA THR A 156 19.32 -17.26 -6.98
C THR A 156 18.49 -18.34 -7.68
N TRP A 157 18.53 -19.54 -7.12
CA TRP A 157 17.80 -20.71 -7.61
C TRP A 157 17.25 -21.53 -6.46
N ALA A 158 16.05 -22.08 -6.60
CA ALA A 158 15.47 -23.00 -5.61
C ALA A 158 14.54 -24.03 -6.26
N ARG A 159 14.49 -25.24 -5.68
CA ARG A 159 13.67 -26.36 -6.14
C ARG A 159 12.76 -26.86 -5.02
N ALA A 160 11.70 -27.56 -5.40
CA ALA A 160 10.67 -28.06 -4.48
C ALA A 160 11.20 -28.99 -3.39
N ASP A 161 12.26 -29.73 -3.67
CA ASP A 161 12.90 -30.70 -2.76
C ASP A 161 13.90 -30.04 -1.79
N GLY A 162 13.97 -28.71 -1.75
CA GLY A 162 14.84 -27.95 -0.86
C GLY A 162 16.27 -27.73 -1.37
N ALA A 163 16.60 -28.22 -2.57
CA ALA A 163 17.85 -27.86 -3.23
C ALA A 163 17.80 -26.39 -3.67
N ALA A 164 18.75 -25.56 -3.23
CA ALA A 164 18.81 -24.15 -3.59
C ALA A 164 20.25 -23.65 -3.64
N PHE A 165 20.50 -22.58 -4.38
CA PHE A 165 21.78 -21.88 -4.34
C PHE A 165 21.66 -20.38 -4.58
N LEU A 166 22.70 -19.65 -4.16
CA LEU A 166 22.93 -18.24 -4.44
C LEU A 166 24.31 -18.06 -5.08
N VAL A 167 24.41 -17.17 -6.06
CA VAL A 167 25.70 -16.67 -6.55
C VAL A 167 25.88 -15.26 -6.01
N VAL A 168 26.94 -15.05 -5.23
CA VAL A 168 27.28 -13.78 -4.59
C VAL A 168 28.65 -13.34 -5.07
N ALA A 169 28.86 -12.05 -5.31
CA ALA A 169 30.17 -11.50 -5.62
C ALA A 169 30.63 -10.51 -4.56
N ASP A 170 31.94 -10.42 -4.38
CA ASP A 170 32.55 -9.27 -3.71
C ASP A 170 32.34 -8.02 -4.59
N ALA A 171 32.01 -6.87 -3.98
CA ALA A 171 31.89 -5.61 -4.70
C ALA A 171 33.22 -5.19 -5.35
N VAL A 172 33.11 -4.56 -6.53
CA VAL A 172 34.26 -4.01 -7.27
C VAL A 172 34.88 -2.83 -6.48
N PRO A 173 36.21 -2.83 -6.24
CA PRO A 173 36.88 -1.67 -5.66
C PRO A 173 36.80 -0.47 -6.63
N GLY A 174 36.14 0.62 -6.24
CA GLY A 174 36.21 1.91 -6.95
C GLY A 174 34.95 2.42 -7.67
N GLY A 175 33.77 1.80 -7.50
CA GLY A 175 32.53 2.24 -8.18
C GLY A 175 31.77 3.38 -7.48
N GLN A 176 31.66 4.52 -8.16
CA GLN A 176 30.74 5.69 -8.04
C GLN A 176 30.47 6.36 -6.66
N PRO A 177 30.29 7.71 -6.64
CA PRO A 177 30.21 8.49 -5.40
C PRO A 177 28.98 8.15 -4.55
N ARG A 178 29.15 8.32 -3.23
CA ARG A 178 28.19 8.00 -2.16
C ARG A 178 26.76 8.45 -2.49
N SER A 179 25.94 7.53 -2.99
CA SER A 179 24.49 7.67 -3.02
C SER A 179 23.94 7.77 -1.60
N ARG A 180 22.84 8.51 -1.41
CA ARG A 180 22.16 8.60 -0.11
C ARG A 180 21.84 7.20 0.43
N ALA A 181 22.31 6.89 1.64
CA ALA A 181 22.07 5.62 2.32
C ALA A 181 20.57 5.30 2.33
N ALA A 182 20.22 4.02 2.19
CA ALA A 182 18.83 3.57 2.35
C ALA A 182 18.31 3.98 3.74
N THR A 183 17.11 4.54 3.81
CA THR A 183 16.52 4.89 5.11
C THR A 183 16.11 3.63 5.87
N ALA A 184 15.91 3.72 7.18
CA ALA A 184 15.41 2.59 7.96
C ALA A 184 14.00 2.16 7.48
N ASP A 185 13.16 3.11 7.07
CA ASP A 185 11.85 2.82 6.44
C ASP A 185 11.99 2.03 5.14
N GLU A 186 12.92 2.44 4.26
CA GLU A 186 13.18 1.74 3.01
C GLU A 186 13.66 0.31 3.25
N ARG A 187 14.62 0.13 4.15
CA ARG A 187 15.14 -1.21 4.53
C ARG A 187 14.04 -2.12 5.07
N ARG A 188 13.18 -1.61 5.96
CA ARG A 188 11.99 -2.33 6.48
C ARG A 188 11.03 -2.72 5.38
N MET A 189 10.68 -1.79 4.51
CA MET A 189 9.74 -2.05 3.43
C MET A 189 10.26 -3.16 2.51
N ARG A 190 11.55 -3.10 2.14
CA ARG A 190 12.19 -4.10 1.28
C ARG A 190 12.33 -5.45 1.98
N TYR A 191 12.68 -5.48 3.27
CA TYR A 191 12.69 -6.72 4.07
C TYR A 191 11.31 -7.41 4.06
N ALA A 192 10.24 -6.67 4.35
CA ALA A 192 8.89 -7.21 4.37
C ALA A 192 8.45 -7.69 2.97
N ALA A 193 8.75 -6.92 1.92
CA ALA A 193 8.38 -7.24 0.55
C ALA A 193 9.10 -8.49 0.02
N LEU A 194 10.41 -8.59 0.27
CA LEU A 194 11.25 -9.68 -0.21
C LEU A 194 11.02 -10.96 0.59
N GLY A 195 10.92 -10.88 1.91
CA GLY A 195 10.66 -12.05 2.76
C GLY A 195 9.35 -12.76 2.40
N ALA A 196 8.28 -12.00 2.12
CA ALA A 196 7.01 -12.57 1.67
C ALA A 196 7.11 -13.20 0.26
N ALA A 197 7.77 -12.52 -0.68
CA ALA A 197 7.90 -13.00 -2.05
C ALA A 197 8.78 -14.26 -2.15
N MET A 198 9.90 -14.29 -1.43
CA MET A 198 10.86 -15.40 -1.46
C MET A 198 10.31 -16.67 -0.81
N ARG A 199 9.53 -16.55 0.27
CA ARG A 199 8.84 -17.71 0.88
C ARG A 199 7.83 -18.33 -0.09
N GLY A 200 7.04 -17.51 -0.79
CA GLY A 200 6.10 -18.01 -1.80
C GLY A 200 6.78 -18.62 -3.05
N ALA A 201 8.01 -18.19 -3.36
CA ALA A 201 8.77 -18.69 -4.49
C ALA A 201 9.43 -20.06 -4.23
N HIS A 202 9.55 -20.49 -2.97
CA HIS A 202 10.08 -21.80 -2.62
C HIS A 202 8.97 -22.86 -2.74
N PRO A 203 9.07 -23.84 -3.65
CA PRO A 203 7.94 -24.74 -3.90
C PRO A 203 7.69 -25.76 -2.77
N GLY A 204 8.58 -25.85 -1.78
CA GLY A 204 8.53 -26.84 -0.69
C GLY A 204 7.90 -26.38 0.63
N ASP A 205 7.35 -25.16 0.73
CA ASP A 205 6.70 -24.66 1.96
C ASP A 205 5.17 -24.91 1.99
N MET A 206 4.60 -25.53 0.95
CA MET A 206 3.31 -26.21 1.08
C MET A 206 3.54 -27.56 1.77
N GLU A 207 2.68 -27.92 2.72
CA GLU A 207 2.76 -29.09 3.59
C GLU A 207 3.47 -30.30 2.98
N GLN A 208 4.31 -30.96 3.80
CA GLN A 208 5.09 -32.16 3.50
C GLN A 208 4.23 -33.31 2.92
N GLY A 209 3.83 -33.21 1.66
CA GLY A 209 3.43 -34.31 0.81
C GLY A 209 4.67 -34.75 0.05
N ALA A 210 5.10 -36.00 0.25
CA ALA A 210 6.20 -36.59 -0.50
C ALA A 210 5.97 -36.36 -2.00
N ALA A 211 6.98 -35.83 -2.69
CA ALA A 211 6.94 -35.67 -4.14
C ALA A 211 6.71 -37.05 -4.80
N PRO A 212 5.84 -37.14 -5.82
CA PRO A 212 5.63 -38.40 -6.53
C PRO A 212 6.96 -38.87 -7.15
N PRO A 213 7.34 -40.15 -6.97
CA PRO A 213 8.56 -40.68 -7.56
C PRO A 213 8.42 -40.70 -9.08
N GLY A 214 9.35 -40.05 -9.79
CA GLY A 214 9.46 -40.15 -11.26
C GLY A 214 9.36 -38.84 -12.06
N ALA A 215 9.19 -37.67 -11.44
CA ALA A 215 9.27 -36.41 -12.18
C ALA A 215 10.72 -36.13 -12.61
N ALA A 216 10.98 -36.10 -13.92
CA ALA A 216 12.29 -35.84 -14.49
C ALA A 216 12.89 -34.53 -13.94
N VAL A 217 14.04 -34.65 -13.28
CA VAL A 217 14.74 -33.57 -12.59
C VAL A 217 15.32 -32.60 -13.62
N ARG A 218 14.82 -31.35 -13.67
CA ARG A 218 15.43 -30.29 -14.49
C ARG A 218 16.60 -29.64 -13.74
N PRO A 219 17.82 -29.62 -14.30
CA PRO A 219 18.97 -28.94 -13.70
C PRO A 219 18.80 -27.42 -13.75
N ALA A 220 19.61 -26.70 -12.96
CA ALA A 220 19.67 -25.25 -13.06
C ALA A 220 20.14 -24.82 -14.47
N PRO A 221 19.52 -23.80 -15.07
CA PRO A 221 19.93 -23.33 -16.39
C PRO A 221 21.38 -22.77 -16.35
N PRO A 222 22.15 -22.93 -17.43
CA PRO A 222 23.51 -22.38 -17.50
C PRO A 222 23.49 -20.85 -17.47
N LEU A 223 24.54 -20.24 -16.93
CA LEU A 223 24.70 -18.79 -16.95
C LEU A 223 25.05 -18.33 -18.38
N PRO A 224 24.42 -17.26 -18.91
CA PRO A 224 24.74 -16.76 -20.25
C PRO A 224 26.22 -16.33 -20.36
N ALA A 225 26.91 -16.71 -21.44
CA ALA A 225 28.33 -16.41 -21.63
C ALA A 225 28.67 -14.91 -21.50
N GLY A 226 27.81 -14.02 -22.02
CA GLY A 226 27.97 -12.57 -21.88
C GLY A 226 27.86 -12.05 -20.44
N ARG A 227 27.19 -12.79 -19.53
CA ARG A 227 27.15 -12.47 -18.10
C ARG A 227 28.42 -12.90 -17.39
N LEU A 228 28.90 -14.11 -17.70
CA LEU A 228 30.15 -14.66 -17.16
C LEU A 228 31.35 -13.79 -17.50
N ALA A 229 31.42 -13.27 -18.74
CA ALA A 229 32.48 -12.35 -19.16
C ALA A 229 32.54 -11.06 -18.32
N ARG A 230 31.39 -10.57 -17.82
CA ARG A 230 31.31 -9.35 -17.00
C ARG A 230 31.63 -9.59 -15.53
N TRP A 231 31.53 -10.84 -15.09
CA TRP A 231 31.96 -11.25 -13.75
C TRP A 231 33.41 -11.73 -13.74
N ALA A 232 34.07 -11.76 -14.90
CA ALA A 232 35.48 -12.09 -15.02
C ALA A 232 36.33 -11.15 -14.15
N GLY A 233 37.24 -11.73 -13.38
CA GLY A 233 38.09 -11.00 -12.43
C GLY A 233 37.44 -10.67 -11.09
N ARG A 234 36.13 -10.91 -10.90
CA ARG A 234 35.48 -10.81 -9.59
C ARG A 234 35.66 -12.10 -8.79
N ARG A 235 35.72 -11.98 -7.46
CA ARG A 235 35.64 -13.14 -6.57
C ARG A 235 34.17 -13.52 -6.40
N LEU A 236 33.82 -14.72 -6.84
CA LEU A 236 32.47 -15.27 -6.75
C LEU A 236 32.36 -16.31 -5.64
N HIS A 237 31.19 -16.36 -5.03
CA HIS A 237 30.83 -17.25 -3.93
C HIS A 237 29.52 -17.96 -4.29
N LEU A 238 29.53 -19.28 -4.29
CA LEU A 238 28.36 -20.12 -4.49
C LEU A 238 27.88 -20.63 -3.13
N VAL A 239 26.73 -20.16 -2.64
CA VAL A 239 26.13 -20.65 -1.39
C VAL A 239 25.07 -21.69 -1.72
N THR A 240 25.10 -22.87 -1.10
CA THR A 240 24.25 -24.01 -1.45
C THR A 240 23.45 -24.55 -0.26
N TRP A 241 22.25 -25.07 -0.55
CA TRP A 241 21.36 -25.82 0.33
C TRP A 241 21.01 -27.16 -0.30
N GLY A 242 20.84 -28.21 0.52
CA GLY A 242 20.34 -29.51 0.05
C GLY A 242 21.24 -30.19 -0.99
N GLY A 243 22.54 -29.89 -1.03
CA GLY A 243 23.49 -30.47 -1.99
C GLY A 243 23.32 -29.97 -3.43
N ALA A 244 22.67 -28.83 -3.64
CA ALA A 244 22.48 -28.27 -4.98
C ALA A 244 23.81 -28.03 -5.70
N ALA A 245 23.94 -28.59 -6.91
CA ALA A 245 25.01 -28.20 -7.82
C ALA A 245 24.74 -26.78 -8.35
N GLY A 246 25.78 -25.94 -8.37
CA GLY A 246 25.70 -24.61 -8.95
C GLY A 246 25.44 -24.64 -10.47
N PRO A 247 25.15 -23.48 -11.08
CA PRO A 247 24.92 -23.40 -12.51
C PRO A 247 26.23 -23.66 -13.28
N ALA A 248 26.11 -24.27 -14.46
CA ALA A 248 27.26 -24.49 -15.33
C ALA A 248 27.87 -23.15 -15.80
N GLY A 249 29.19 -23.16 -16.03
CA GLY A 249 29.93 -22.02 -16.56
C GLY A 249 30.47 -21.05 -15.51
N LEU A 250 30.31 -21.33 -14.21
CA LEU A 250 30.95 -20.52 -13.17
C LEU A 250 32.49 -20.53 -13.33
N PRO A 251 33.17 -19.38 -13.13
CA PRO A 251 34.63 -19.28 -13.12
C PRO A 251 35.28 -20.27 -12.15
N ALA A 252 36.45 -20.81 -12.51
CA ALA A 252 37.19 -21.76 -11.70
C ALA A 252 37.61 -21.23 -10.31
N ASN A 253 37.69 -19.90 -10.13
CA ASN A 253 38.00 -19.25 -8.86
C ASN A 253 36.76 -19.05 -7.95
N THR A 254 35.60 -19.60 -8.31
CA THR A 254 34.39 -19.52 -7.49
C THR A 254 34.54 -20.38 -6.23
N ARG A 255 34.35 -19.79 -5.06
CA ARG A 255 34.38 -20.52 -3.78
C ARG A 255 32.98 -21.04 -3.44
N THR A 256 32.86 -22.34 -3.17
CA THR A 256 31.59 -22.93 -2.75
C THR A 256 31.46 -22.93 -1.24
N HIS A 257 30.27 -22.61 -0.76
CA HIS A 257 29.86 -22.50 0.63
C HIS A 257 28.60 -23.33 0.85
N VAL A 258 28.53 -24.04 1.98
CA VAL A 258 27.34 -24.78 2.39
C VAL A 258 26.65 -24.02 3.51
N ALA A 259 25.34 -23.79 3.38
CA ALA A 259 24.55 -23.13 4.41
C ALA A 259 24.16 -24.10 5.52
N PRO A 260 24.29 -23.72 6.81
CA PRO A 260 23.87 -24.57 7.92
C PRO A 260 22.35 -24.69 7.97
N ALA A 261 21.84 -25.74 8.64
CA ALA A 261 20.40 -25.97 8.80
C ALA A 261 19.65 -24.86 9.56
N SER A 262 20.38 -23.96 10.23
CA SER A 262 19.83 -22.79 10.92
C SER A 262 19.61 -21.58 10.01
N MET A 263 20.03 -21.64 8.74
CA MET A 263 19.83 -20.57 7.76
C MET A 263 18.94 -21.06 6.61
N GLY A 264 17.75 -20.49 6.48
CA GLY A 264 16.89 -20.74 5.33
C GLY A 264 17.35 -19.94 4.11
N TRP A 265 17.15 -20.50 2.93
CA TRP A 265 17.51 -19.85 1.66
C TRP A 265 16.82 -18.49 1.49
N ALA A 266 15.49 -18.42 1.72
CA ALA A 266 14.71 -17.19 1.55
C ALA A 266 15.12 -16.08 2.53
N ALA A 267 15.41 -16.44 3.78
CA ALA A 267 15.89 -15.50 4.78
C ALA A 267 17.33 -15.04 4.48
N THR A 268 18.17 -15.93 3.95
CA THR A 268 19.54 -15.59 3.54
C THR A 268 19.55 -14.61 2.36
N VAL A 269 18.61 -14.75 1.41
CA VAL A 269 18.41 -13.74 0.35
C VAL A 269 18.01 -12.39 0.95
N SER A 270 17.10 -12.38 1.93
CA SER A 270 16.67 -11.16 2.61
C SER A 270 17.82 -10.49 3.37
N LEU A 271 18.68 -11.28 4.02
CA LEU A 271 19.89 -10.83 4.69
C LEU A 271 20.87 -10.17 3.71
N LEU A 272 21.23 -10.85 2.61
CA LEU A 272 22.14 -10.28 1.60
C LEU A 272 21.59 -9.00 0.98
N ALA A 273 20.26 -8.92 0.78
CA ALA A 273 19.61 -7.70 0.31
C ALA A 273 19.77 -6.52 1.26
N GLN A 274 19.70 -6.75 2.59
CA GLN A 274 19.93 -5.69 3.57
C GLN A 274 21.39 -5.21 3.56
N LEU A 275 22.34 -6.12 3.43
CA LEU A 275 23.77 -5.79 3.31
C LEU A 275 24.06 -5.01 2.03
N GLU A 276 23.44 -5.39 0.91
CA GLU A 276 23.61 -4.68 -0.37
C GLU A 276 22.99 -3.28 -0.32
N LEU A 277 21.83 -3.09 0.34
CA LEU A 277 21.22 -1.78 0.55
C LEU A 277 22.06 -0.85 1.44
N GLU A 278 22.84 -1.41 2.36
CA GLU A 278 23.74 -0.66 3.23
C GLU A 278 24.96 -0.14 2.47
N HIS A 279 25.50 -0.94 1.53
CA HIS A 279 26.73 -0.62 0.82
C HIS A 279 26.54 0.01 -0.56
N GLN A 280 25.46 -0.33 -1.29
CA GLN A 280 25.17 0.10 -2.66
C GLN A 280 23.66 0.32 -2.90
N PRO A 281 23.01 1.26 -2.18
CA PRO A 281 21.55 1.36 -2.17
C PRO A 281 20.94 1.61 -3.56
N GLN A 282 21.57 2.42 -4.42
CA GLN A 282 21.03 2.70 -5.75
C GLN A 282 21.02 1.47 -6.67
N ALA A 283 22.11 0.72 -6.72
CA ALA A 283 22.21 -0.50 -7.53
C ALA A 283 21.32 -1.62 -6.94
N ALA A 284 21.28 -1.72 -5.61
CA ALA A 284 20.45 -2.68 -4.89
C ALA A 284 18.96 -2.48 -5.18
N ARG A 285 18.43 -1.25 -5.21
CA ARG A 285 17.01 -0.97 -5.46
C ARG A 285 16.48 -1.68 -6.71
N VAL A 286 17.12 -1.42 -7.85
CA VAL A 286 16.66 -1.94 -9.15
C VAL A 286 16.77 -3.47 -9.21
N ALA A 287 17.88 -4.03 -8.70
CA ALA A 287 18.08 -5.47 -8.69
C ALA A 287 17.09 -6.18 -7.75
N LEU A 288 16.86 -5.64 -6.55
CA LEU A 288 15.97 -6.22 -5.55
C LEU A 288 14.48 -6.07 -5.93
N ASP A 289 14.11 -5.02 -6.66
CA ASP A 289 12.76 -4.88 -7.23
C ASP A 289 12.53 -5.97 -8.28
N ALA A 290 13.48 -6.16 -9.21
CA ALA A 290 13.40 -7.25 -10.19
C ALA A 290 13.35 -8.65 -9.55
N LEU A 291 14.13 -8.88 -8.49
CA LEU A 291 14.09 -10.13 -7.72
C LEU A 291 12.72 -10.34 -7.06
N SER A 292 12.21 -9.31 -6.38
CA SER A 292 10.91 -9.36 -5.70
C SER A 292 9.77 -9.65 -6.68
N ASP A 293 9.80 -9.03 -7.85
CA ASP A 293 8.79 -9.24 -8.89
C ASP A 293 8.88 -10.65 -9.48
N THR A 294 10.09 -11.14 -9.77
CA THR A 294 10.30 -12.52 -10.26
C THR A 294 9.81 -13.56 -9.25
N ALA A 295 10.09 -13.35 -7.96
CA ALA A 295 9.65 -14.23 -6.88
C ALA A 295 8.11 -14.23 -6.72
N ARG A 296 7.46 -13.07 -6.84
CA ARG A 296 5.98 -12.96 -6.83
C ARG A 296 5.35 -13.63 -8.03
N GLU A 297 5.91 -13.43 -9.22
CA GLU A 297 5.44 -14.09 -10.44
C GLU A 297 5.52 -15.61 -10.30
N ARG A 298 6.65 -16.14 -9.80
CA ARG A 298 6.80 -17.58 -9.53
C ARG A 298 5.77 -18.11 -8.53
N SER A 299 5.46 -17.35 -7.48
CA SER A 299 4.49 -17.73 -6.44
C SER A 299 3.06 -17.85 -7.01
N ARG A 300 2.74 -17.13 -8.09
CA ARG A 300 1.42 -17.09 -8.73
C ARG A 300 1.19 -18.17 -9.78
N THR A 301 2.26 -18.75 -10.29
CA THR A 301 2.22 -19.83 -11.29
C THR A 301 2.82 -21.09 -10.68
N PRO A 302 2.07 -21.86 -9.87
CA PRO A 302 2.56 -23.10 -9.29
C PRO A 302 2.73 -24.15 -10.38
N GLY A 303 3.93 -24.20 -10.94
CA GLY A 303 4.44 -25.34 -11.72
C GLY A 303 5.56 -26.02 -10.95
N GLY A 304 5.85 -27.29 -11.22
CA GLY A 304 7.01 -28.00 -10.64
C GLY A 304 8.39 -27.46 -11.08
N ALA A 305 8.45 -26.36 -11.83
CA ALA A 305 9.69 -25.75 -12.32
C ALA A 305 10.47 -25.09 -11.17
N PRO A 306 11.81 -25.16 -11.14
CA PRO A 306 12.58 -24.47 -10.12
C PRO A 306 12.42 -22.95 -10.23
N PHE A 307 12.47 -22.24 -9.10
CA PHE A 307 12.62 -20.79 -9.10
C PHE A 307 14.03 -20.44 -9.60
N TRP A 308 14.12 -19.45 -10.48
CA TRP A 308 15.37 -18.97 -11.03
C TRP A 308 15.30 -17.45 -11.20
N TRP A 309 16.33 -16.76 -10.72
CA TRP A 309 16.52 -15.34 -10.96
C TRP A 309 18.00 -15.04 -11.21
N LEU A 310 18.22 -14.13 -12.13
CA LEU A 310 19.54 -13.62 -12.50
C LEU A 310 19.49 -12.09 -12.47
N ARG A 311 20.49 -11.46 -11.86
CA ARG A 311 20.56 -9.99 -11.76
C ARG A 311 20.44 -9.35 -13.16
N PRO A 312 19.50 -8.41 -13.36
CA PRO A 312 19.32 -7.73 -14.64
C PRO A 312 20.53 -6.86 -15.02
N ASP A 313 20.67 -6.54 -16.30
CA ASP A 313 21.76 -5.67 -16.77
C ASP A 313 21.33 -4.21 -16.67
N LEU A 314 21.86 -3.47 -15.69
CA LEU A 314 21.47 -2.09 -15.45
C LEU A 314 21.92 -1.12 -16.56
N ALA A 315 22.91 -1.50 -17.39
CA ALA A 315 23.38 -0.67 -18.51
C ALA A 315 22.57 -0.86 -19.80
N ALA A 316 21.94 -2.03 -19.98
CA ALA A 316 21.08 -2.34 -21.13
C ALA A 316 19.58 -2.13 -20.83
N ALA A 317 19.17 -2.15 -19.55
CA ALA A 317 17.79 -1.96 -19.11
C ALA A 317 17.30 -0.51 -19.15
N THR A 318 18.15 0.45 -19.54
CA THR A 318 17.74 1.84 -19.77
C THR A 318 16.88 2.00 -21.03
N GLY A 319 16.85 1.01 -21.94
CA GLY A 319 16.13 1.09 -23.21
C GLY A 319 14.75 0.44 -23.27
N GLN A 320 14.44 -0.59 -22.47
CA GLN A 320 13.17 -1.33 -22.54
C GLN A 320 12.88 -2.01 -21.20
N ARG A 321 11.68 -1.74 -20.64
CA ARG A 321 11.20 -2.08 -19.28
C ARG A 321 11.88 -1.29 -18.16
N ARG A 322 11.58 0.01 -18.14
CA ARG A 322 11.61 0.82 -16.90
C ARG A 322 10.60 0.21 -15.92
N ALA A 323 11.11 -0.48 -14.90
CA ALA A 323 10.33 -0.85 -13.74
C ALA A 323 9.77 0.44 -13.11
N VAL A 324 8.46 0.46 -12.93
CA VAL A 324 7.69 1.59 -12.38
C VAL A 324 8.25 1.97 -11.01
N PRO A 325 8.85 3.16 -10.82
CA PRO A 325 9.06 3.69 -9.49
C PRO A 325 7.68 4.02 -8.93
N ARG A 326 7.16 3.20 -8.00
CA ARG A 326 6.00 3.57 -7.19
C ARG A 326 6.43 4.69 -6.25
N ALA A 327 6.43 5.92 -6.75
CA ALA A 327 6.80 7.10 -5.98
C ALA A 327 5.66 7.48 -5.02
N PHE A 328 5.39 6.64 -4.02
CA PHE A 328 4.69 6.96 -2.76
C PHE A 328 4.89 5.78 -1.79
N ASP A 329 6.13 5.60 -1.31
CA ASP A 329 6.36 4.79 -0.12
C ASP A 329 5.85 5.60 1.08
N GLN A 330 4.70 5.15 1.59
CA GLN A 330 3.89 5.74 2.65
C GLN A 330 4.70 6.20 3.88
N PRO A 331 4.28 7.25 4.60
CA PRO A 331 4.14 7.11 6.04
C PRO A 331 3.01 6.10 6.26
N ALA A 332 3.35 4.83 6.51
CA ALA A 332 2.39 3.74 6.63
C ALA A 332 1.43 3.96 7.82
N LEU A 333 0.36 4.71 7.59
CA LEU A 333 -0.76 4.87 8.51
C LEU A 333 -1.62 3.59 8.44
N GLY A 334 -1.19 2.61 9.23
CA GLY A 334 -1.98 1.49 9.69
C GLY A 334 -2.16 0.29 8.76
N SER A 335 -2.45 -0.86 9.37
CA SER A 335 -2.81 -2.12 8.71
C SER A 335 -4.08 -2.00 7.87
N PHE A 336 -4.32 -2.93 6.93
CA PHE A 336 -5.56 -2.97 6.12
C PHE A 336 -6.84 -2.84 6.98
N ASN A 337 -6.86 -3.50 8.14
CA ASN A 337 -8.01 -3.42 9.06
C ASN A 337 -8.15 -2.04 9.72
N GLU A 338 -7.05 -1.33 9.99
CA GLU A 338 -7.10 0.03 10.52
C GLU A 338 -7.67 1.01 9.48
N LYS A 339 -7.25 0.85 8.22
CA LYS A 339 -7.80 1.60 7.08
C LYS A 339 -9.30 1.36 6.89
N LEU A 340 -9.73 0.11 6.99
CA LEU A 340 -11.14 -0.28 6.91
C LEU A 340 -11.99 0.37 8.03
N VAL A 341 -11.45 0.43 9.25
CA VAL A 341 -12.12 1.12 10.38
C VAL A 341 -12.17 2.63 10.16
N ILE A 342 -11.07 3.27 9.75
CA ILE A 342 -11.02 4.70 9.44
C ILE A 342 -12.06 5.05 8.37
N GLU A 343 -12.08 4.30 7.28
CA GLU A 343 -13.00 4.49 6.17
C GLU A 343 -14.46 4.33 6.60
N SER A 344 -14.76 3.31 7.40
CA SER A 344 -16.13 3.10 7.91
C SER A 344 -16.62 4.24 8.79
N VAL A 345 -15.76 4.74 9.69
CA VAL A 345 -16.09 5.90 10.54
C VAL A 345 -16.21 7.18 9.71
N ARG A 346 -15.37 7.35 8.69
CA ARG A 346 -15.42 8.49 7.76
C ARG A 346 -16.75 8.56 7.03
N VAL A 347 -17.13 7.47 6.37
CA VAL A 347 -18.37 7.39 5.55
C VAL A 347 -19.61 7.58 6.42
N ALA A 348 -19.63 7.03 7.63
CA ALA A 348 -20.76 7.17 8.55
C ALA A 348 -20.74 8.46 9.38
N GLY A 349 -19.63 9.20 9.39
CA GLY A 349 -19.37 10.34 10.27
C GLY A 349 -19.07 9.96 11.72
N SER A 350 -19.90 9.11 12.34
CA SER A 350 -19.76 8.67 13.72
C SER A 350 -20.32 7.26 13.92
N LEU A 351 -19.55 6.37 14.55
CA LEU A 351 -19.94 4.96 14.79
C LEU A 351 -19.49 4.46 16.16
N SER A 352 -20.31 3.64 16.80
CA SER A 352 -19.90 2.81 17.93
C SER A 352 -19.01 1.63 17.49
N ARG A 353 -18.26 1.06 18.43
CA ARG A 353 -17.41 -0.14 18.15
C ARG A 353 -18.22 -1.34 17.63
N THR A 354 -19.47 -1.46 18.05
CA THR A 354 -20.36 -2.54 17.57
C THR A 354 -20.73 -2.31 16.11
N GLU A 355 -21.14 -1.10 15.74
CA GLU A 355 -21.48 -0.78 14.35
C GLU A 355 -20.26 -0.85 13.44
N ILE A 356 -19.07 -0.50 13.94
CA ILE A 356 -17.81 -0.72 13.22
C ILE A 356 -17.59 -2.21 12.96
N ALA A 357 -17.78 -3.08 13.97
CA ALA A 357 -17.63 -4.53 13.79
C ALA A 357 -18.63 -5.09 12.76
N GLU A 358 -19.89 -4.67 12.85
CA GLU A 358 -20.96 -5.08 11.92
C GLU A 358 -20.65 -4.65 10.47
N ARG A 359 -20.23 -3.40 10.26
CA ARG A 359 -19.94 -2.87 8.91
C ARG A 359 -18.65 -3.45 8.30
N THR A 360 -17.64 -3.71 9.12
CA THR A 360 -16.33 -4.16 8.65
C THR A 360 -16.15 -5.67 8.62
N GLY A 361 -17.03 -6.43 9.27
CA GLY A 361 -16.88 -7.87 9.47
C GLY A 361 -15.73 -8.26 10.41
N LEU A 362 -15.09 -7.29 11.06
CA LEU A 362 -13.99 -7.55 12.00
C LEU A 362 -14.52 -8.04 13.34
N THR A 363 -13.72 -8.87 14.04
CA THR A 363 -14.09 -9.34 15.38
C THR A 363 -14.16 -8.16 16.37
N PRO A 364 -15.06 -8.20 17.38
CA PRO A 364 -15.16 -7.14 18.39
C PRO A 364 -13.84 -6.86 19.13
N GLN A 365 -13.00 -7.89 19.30
CA GLN A 365 -11.67 -7.78 19.88
C GLN A 365 -10.71 -6.99 18.97
N ALA A 366 -10.72 -7.28 17.65
CA ALA A 366 -9.92 -6.55 16.68
C ALA A 366 -10.34 -5.08 16.60
N VAL A 367 -11.64 -4.80 16.54
CA VAL A 367 -12.17 -3.42 16.54
C VAL A 367 -11.80 -2.68 17.82
N SER A 368 -11.90 -3.32 18.99
CA SER A 368 -11.51 -2.72 20.26
C SER A 368 -10.02 -2.37 20.30
N ARG A 369 -9.14 -3.24 19.79
CA ARG A 369 -7.70 -2.99 19.69
C ARG A 369 -7.40 -1.85 18.72
N ILE A 370 -7.97 -1.88 17.52
CA ILE A 370 -7.78 -0.88 16.46
C ILE A 370 -8.27 0.50 16.92
N THR A 371 -9.51 0.59 17.39
CA THR A 371 -10.08 1.88 17.83
C THR A 371 -9.34 2.47 19.03
N ARG A 372 -8.82 1.63 19.94
CA ARG A 372 -7.94 2.09 21.02
C ARG A 372 -6.66 2.71 20.46
N ASN A 373 -5.99 2.05 19.51
CA ASN A 373 -4.78 2.59 18.89
C ASN A 373 -5.05 3.94 18.20
N LEU A 374 -6.15 4.03 17.45
CA LEU A 374 -6.55 5.24 16.72
C LEU A 374 -6.99 6.39 17.65
N LEU A 375 -7.56 6.09 18.81
CA LEU A 375 -7.82 7.07 19.86
C LEU A 375 -6.52 7.57 20.49
N THR A 376 -5.60 6.66 20.81
CA THR A 376 -4.28 7.01 21.38
C THR A 376 -3.44 7.84 20.42
N SER A 377 -3.49 7.55 19.10
CA SER A 377 -2.81 8.36 18.08
C SER A 377 -3.53 9.66 17.73
N GLY A 378 -4.72 9.90 18.29
CA GLY A 378 -5.50 11.11 18.06
C GLY A 378 -6.27 11.16 16.73
N ILE A 379 -6.25 10.09 15.93
CA ILE A 379 -7.00 10.01 14.66
C ILE A 379 -8.50 9.94 14.91
N LEU A 380 -8.90 9.18 15.93
CA LEU A 380 -10.29 9.12 16.40
C LEU A 380 -10.45 9.94 17.68
N VAL A 381 -11.69 10.40 17.91
CA VAL A 381 -12.15 10.98 19.17
C VAL A 381 -13.52 10.40 19.53
N ALA A 382 -13.84 10.42 20.82
CA ALA A 382 -15.20 10.15 21.28
C ALA A 382 -16.14 11.24 20.76
N ASP A 383 -17.31 10.84 20.27
CA ASP A 383 -18.37 11.75 19.88
C ASP A 383 -19.35 11.93 21.05
N GLU A 384 -19.83 13.15 21.25
CA GLU A 384 -20.66 13.53 22.40
C GLU A 384 -22.16 13.24 22.16
N ARG A 385 -22.58 12.91 20.93
CA ARG A 385 -24.00 12.81 20.58
C ARG A 385 -24.54 11.36 20.57
N ARG A 386 -25.67 11.20 21.29
CA ARG A 386 -26.63 10.09 21.38
C ARG A 386 -26.32 8.93 22.35
N SER A 387 -26.76 9.12 23.59
CA SER A 387 -27.34 8.04 24.41
C SER A 387 -28.85 8.04 24.23
N THR A 388 -29.36 7.40 23.18
CA THR A 388 -30.81 7.13 23.05
C THR A 388 -31.05 5.63 23.24
N GLY A 389 -31.25 5.20 24.49
CA GLY A 389 -31.68 3.84 24.82
C GLY A 389 -31.33 3.40 26.23
N THR A 390 -32.19 2.56 26.82
CA THR A 390 -31.96 1.86 28.09
C THR A 390 -30.90 0.77 27.90
N GLY A 391 -29.66 1.07 28.26
CA GLY A 391 -28.50 0.18 28.16
C GLY A 391 -27.21 0.91 28.52
N LYS A 392 -26.09 0.17 28.68
CA LYS A 392 -24.78 0.76 29.01
C LYS A 392 -24.38 1.76 27.90
N PRO A 393 -23.96 3.00 28.22
CA PRO A 393 -23.73 4.05 27.22
C PRO A 393 -22.76 3.61 26.12
N ARG A 394 -23.20 3.70 24.86
CA ARG A 394 -22.34 3.48 23.69
C ARG A 394 -21.66 4.80 23.38
N VAL A 395 -20.36 4.92 23.62
CA VAL A 395 -19.59 6.11 23.21
C VAL A 395 -19.27 5.96 21.72
N PRO A 396 -19.90 6.75 20.83
CA PRO A 396 -19.58 6.71 19.41
C PRO A 396 -18.19 7.30 19.17
N LEU A 397 -17.58 6.94 18.05
CA LEU A 397 -16.26 7.38 17.63
C LEU A 397 -16.39 8.12 16.30
N ARG A 398 -15.72 9.25 16.18
CA ARG A 398 -15.63 10.03 14.94
C ARG A 398 -14.18 10.34 14.62
N LEU A 399 -13.91 10.71 13.37
CA LEU A 399 -12.61 11.25 12.98
C LEU A 399 -12.37 12.61 13.65
N ARG A 400 -11.12 12.86 14.03
CA ARG A 400 -10.64 14.19 14.39
C ARG A 400 -10.25 14.91 13.10
N PRO A 401 -10.94 16.00 12.71
CA PRO A 401 -10.61 16.74 11.49
C PRO A 401 -9.15 17.17 11.45
N GLU A 402 -8.60 17.58 12.60
CA GLU A 402 -7.25 18.12 12.73
C GLU A 402 -6.14 17.04 12.76
N ALA A 403 -6.49 15.74 12.74
CA ALA A 403 -5.50 14.66 12.75
C ALA A 403 -4.73 14.53 11.43
N GLY A 404 -5.19 15.18 10.35
CA GLY A 404 -4.50 15.23 9.07
C GLY A 404 -5.07 16.31 8.17
N CYS A 405 -4.25 16.81 7.26
CA CYS A 405 -4.72 17.65 6.16
C CYS A 405 -3.99 17.32 4.86
N ALA A 406 -4.55 17.77 3.74
CA ALA A 406 -3.94 17.66 2.42
C ALA A 406 -4.11 18.97 1.66
N ILE A 407 -3.13 19.28 0.81
CA ILE A 407 -3.23 20.38 -0.15
C ILE A 407 -3.67 19.80 -1.48
N GLY A 408 -4.65 20.44 -2.11
CA GLY A 408 -5.12 20.11 -3.45
C GLY A 408 -4.92 21.28 -4.38
N ILE A 409 -4.29 21.05 -5.52
CA ILE A 409 -4.03 22.07 -6.53
C ILE A 409 -4.61 21.60 -7.85
N HIS A 410 -5.53 22.36 -8.43
CA HIS A 410 -5.98 22.15 -9.80
C HIS A 410 -5.30 23.17 -10.69
N VAL A 411 -4.58 22.70 -11.71
CA VAL A 411 -3.92 23.52 -12.72
C VAL A 411 -4.77 23.48 -13.98
N ASP A 412 -5.56 24.52 -14.22
CA ASP A 412 -6.42 24.65 -15.40
C ASP A 412 -5.98 25.83 -16.27
N PRO A 413 -6.24 25.80 -17.59
CA PRO A 413 -5.72 26.81 -18.48
C PRO A 413 -6.08 28.26 -18.22
N GLU A 414 -7.18 28.50 -17.50
CA GLU A 414 -7.62 29.84 -17.14
C GLU A 414 -7.38 30.16 -15.66
N LEU A 415 -7.28 29.14 -14.81
CA LEU A 415 -7.28 29.30 -13.36
C LEU A 415 -6.52 28.18 -12.65
N ILE A 416 -5.57 28.53 -11.79
CA ILE A 416 -5.04 27.60 -10.79
C ILE A 416 -5.85 27.75 -9.51
N THR A 417 -6.42 26.66 -9.00
CA THR A 417 -7.14 26.62 -7.73
C THR A 417 -6.34 25.84 -6.70
N HIS A 418 -6.07 26.43 -5.55
CA HIS A 418 -5.36 25.82 -4.42
C HIS A 418 -6.30 25.72 -3.23
N VAL A 419 -6.42 24.54 -2.62
CA VAL A 419 -7.24 24.28 -1.43
C VAL A 419 -6.45 23.55 -0.35
N LEU A 420 -6.75 23.87 0.90
CA LEU A 420 -6.39 23.05 2.07
C LEU A 420 -7.64 22.30 2.53
N VAL A 421 -7.55 20.99 2.66
CA VAL A 421 -8.65 20.12 3.10
C VAL A 421 -8.24 19.37 4.36
N ASP A 422 -9.11 19.32 5.36
CA ASP A 422 -8.88 18.53 6.57
C ASP A 422 -9.27 17.05 6.38
N LEU A 423 -9.00 16.19 7.38
CA LEU A 423 -9.21 14.74 7.26
C LEU A 423 -10.69 14.35 7.09
N CYS A 424 -11.62 15.22 7.48
CA CYS A 424 -13.05 15.02 7.28
C CYS A 424 -13.53 15.55 5.92
N GLY A 425 -12.65 16.16 5.13
CA GLY A 425 -12.98 16.71 3.83
C GLY A 425 -13.37 18.18 3.80
N THR A 426 -13.29 18.87 4.93
CA THR A 426 -13.71 20.26 4.99
C THR A 426 -12.63 21.14 4.34
N VAL A 427 -13.03 21.98 3.39
CA VAL A 427 -12.13 22.99 2.80
C VAL A 427 -11.88 24.09 3.82
N ARG A 428 -10.64 24.23 4.28
CA ARG A 428 -10.22 25.19 5.31
C ARG A 428 -9.74 26.51 4.75
N SER A 429 -9.16 26.47 3.56
CA SER A 429 -8.78 27.67 2.81
C SER A 429 -8.81 27.41 1.31
N ARG A 430 -8.99 28.48 0.55
CA ARG A 430 -9.00 28.46 -0.91
C ARG A 430 -8.30 29.71 -1.43
N HIS A 431 -7.44 29.51 -2.42
CA HIS A 431 -6.75 30.56 -3.16
C HIS A 431 -6.82 30.28 -4.65
N THR A 432 -6.82 31.32 -5.47
CA THR A 432 -6.88 31.18 -6.93
C THR A 432 -5.89 32.11 -7.62
N LEU A 433 -5.30 31.65 -8.72
CA LEU A 433 -4.46 32.45 -9.61
C LEU A 433 -5.05 32.40 -11.02
N THR A 434 -5.40 33.55 -11.58
CA THR A 434 -5.76 33.64 -13.00
C THR A 434 -4.53 33.38 -13.85
N VAL A 435 -4.66 32.45 -14.79
CA VAL A 435 -3.62 32.06 -15.75
C VAL A 435 -3.91 32.76 -17.08
N THR A 436 -2.86 33.30 -17.69
CA THR A 436 -2.88 33.89 -19.03
C THR A 436 -1.95 33.11 -19.95
N ARG A 437 -2.04 33.33 -21.26
CA ARG A 437 -1.10 32.71 -22.23
C ARG A 437 0.38 33.06 -21.98
N SER A 438 0.66 34.16 -21.28
CA SER A 438 2.02 34.56 -20.89
C SER A 438 2.48 33.97 -19.55
N SER A 439 1.61 33.26 -18.84
CA SER A 439 1.92 32.64 -17.55
C SER A 439 2.76 31.37 -17.76
N GLY A 440 4.07 31.50 -17.64
CA GLY A 440 5.00 30.38 -17.78
C GLY A 440 4.88 29.33 -16.65
N PRO A 441 5.29 28.07 -16.89
CA PRO A 441 5.20 27.00 -15.89
C PRO A 441 5.91 27.32 -14.58
N ARG A 442 7.11 27.94 -14.66
CA ARG A 442 7.92 28.29 -13.49
C ARG A 442 7.21 29.27 -12.57
N PHE A 443 6.64 30.34 -13.13
CA PHE A 443 5.87 31.34 -12.38
C PHE A 443 4.68 30.69 -11.65
N CYS A 444 3.96 29.80 -12.34
CA CYS A 444 2.82 29.09 -11.78
C CYS A 444 3.24 28.17 -10.63
N MET A 445 4.31 27.39 -10.80
CA MET A 445 4.84 26.51 -9.74
C MET A 445 5.36 27.31 -8.53
N GLU A 446 5.97 28.47 -8.74
CA GLU A 446 6.39 29.38 -7.65
C GLU A 446 5.20 29.96 -6.89
N TRP A 447 4.12 30.31 -7.59
CA TRP A 447 2.89 30.70 -6.93
C TRP A 447 2.28 29.55 -6.12
N MET A 448 2.21 28.34 -6.68
CA MET A 448 1.71 27.15 -5.98
C MET A 448 2.51 26.86 -4.70
N ALA A 449 3.85 26.87 -4.80
CA ALA A 449 4.73 26.58 -3.67
C ALA A 449 4.63 27.64 -2.57
N ARG A 450 4.66 28.92 -2.93
CA ARG A 450 4.51 30.02 -1.95
C ARG A 450 3.14 30.00 -1.28
N THR A 451 2.08 29.78 -2.06
CA THR A 451 0.70 29.70 -1.53
C THR A 451 0.54 28.51 -0.59
N THR A 452 1.17 27.37 -0.92
CA THR A 452 1.20 26.20 -0.04
C THR A 452 1.87 26.53 1.29
N GLN A 453 3.09 27.10 1.25
CA GLN A 453 3.84 27.46 2.47
C GLN A 453 3.07 28.46 3.34
N HIS A 454 2.50 29.50 2.72
CA HIS A 454 1.68 30.49 3.42
C HIS A 454 0.43 29.86 4.05
N THR A 455 -0.27 29.00 3.30
CA THR A 455 -1.48 28.32 3.77
C THR A 455 -1.18 27.41 4.97
N LEU A 456 -0.09 26.65 4.92
CA LEU A 456 0.31 25.77 6.02
C LEU A 456 0.70 26.55 7.27
N ALA A 457 1.42 27.68 7.11
CA ALA A 457 1.75 28.56 8.22
C ALA A 457 0.50 29.16 8.87
N ALA A 458 -0.45 29.65 8.06
CA ALA A 458 -1.71 30.21 8.53
C ALA A 458 -2.63 29.17 9.20
N ALA A 459 -2.53 27.90 8.80
CA ALA A 459 -3.33 26.80 9.37
C ALA A 459 -2.86 26.34 10.77
N GLY A 460 -1.72 26.83 11.26
CA GLY A 460 -1.22 26.51 12.61
C GLY A 460 -1.00 25.00 12.84
N PRO A 461 -1.53 24.42 13.93
CA PRO A 461 -1.36 22.98 14.23
C PRO A 461 -1.85 22.05 13.12
N LEU A 462 -2.89 22.43 12.37
CA LEU A 462 -3.40 21.63 11.26
C LEU A 462 -2.34 21.49 10.15
N GLY A 463 -1.65 22.59 9.82
CA GLY A 463 -0.61 22.61 8.79
C GLY A 463 0.61 21.74 9.13
N GLN A 464 0.83 21.44 10.42
CA GLN A 464 1.87 20.52 10.87
C GLN A 464 1.52 19.04 10.56
N ASN A 465 0.23 18.74 10.42
CA ASN A 465 -0.29 17.41 10.10
C ASN A 465 -0.56 17.21 8.60
N LEU A 466 0.20 17.90 7.74
CA LEU A 466 0.11 17.73 6.29
C LEU A 466 0.53 16.31 5.88
N LEU A 467 -0.40 15.57 5.28
CA LEU A 467 -0.18 14.23 4.75
C LEU A 467 0.47 14.25 3.35
N GLY A 468 0.20 15.28 2.55
CA GLY A 468 0.77 15.41 1.21
C GLY A 468 0.12 16.50 0.38
N VAL A 469 0.63 16.66 -0.83
CA VAL A 469 0.11 17.61 -1.83
C VAL A 469 -0.35 16.82 -3.05
N GLY A 470 -1.58 17.03 -3.48
CA GLY A 470 -2.12 16.50 -4.72
C GLY A 470 -2.26 17.60 -5.75
N VAL A 471 -1.90 17.28 -7.00
CA VAL A 471 -2.05 18.15 -8.16
C VAL A 471 -2.94 17.45 -9.18
N ALA A 472 -3.98 18.14 -9.62
CA ALA A 472 -4.84 17.80 -10.74
C ALA A 472 -4.47 18.68 -11.93
N ALA A 473 -4.31 18.08 -13.11
CA ALA A 473 -4.02 18.80 -14.35
C ALA A 473 -4.73 18.15 -15.55
N PRO A 474 -5.02 18.91 -16.62
CA PRO A 474 -5.52 18.33 -17.86
C PRO A 474 -4.49 17.39 -18.49
N GLY A 475 -4.96 16.42 -19.26
CA GLY A 475 -4.11 15.50 -20.01
C GLY A 475 -3.53 16.09 -21.30
N PRO A 476 -2.58 15.39 -21.95
CA PRO A 476 -2.03 14.11 -21.50
C PRO A 476 -0.92 14.28 -20.43
N LEU A 477 -0.81 13.28 -19.57
CA LEU A 477 0.16 13.19 -18.47
C LEU A 477 1.04 11.95 -18.65
N ASP A 478 2.34 12.07 -18.40
CA ASP A 478 3.12 10.91 -18.00
C ASP A 478 2.96 10.73 -16.49
N ALA A 479 2.02 9.88 -16.07
CA ALA A 479 1.76 9.64 -14.66
C ALA A 479 2.93 8.93 -13.95
N GLN A 480 3.80 8.21 -14.69
CA GLN A 480 4.95 7.52 -14.11
C GLN A 480 6.05 8.53 -13.76
N GLU A 481 6.47 9.33 -14.74
CA GLU A 481 7.52 10.35 -14.56
C GLU A 481 6.97 11.61 -13.86
N GLY A 482 5.65 11.78 -13.80
CA GLY A 482 4.98 12.94 -13.18
C GLY A 482 5.14 14.21 -14.01
N VAL A 483 5.06 14.06 -15.33
CA VAL A 483 5.30 15.11 -16.34
C VAL A 483 3.99 15.45 -17.04
N LEU A 484 3.73 16.74 -17.26
CA LEU A 484 2.63 17.21 -18.10
C LEU A 484 3.12 17.32 -19.55
N LEU A 485 2.44 16.62 -20.47
CA LEU A 485 2.87 16.48 -21.85
C LEU A 485 2.04 17.38 -22.77
N ASN A 486 2.57 18.53 -23.16
CA ASN A 486 2.00 19.39 -24.22
C ASN A 486 0.46 19.51 -24.15
N PRO A 487 -0.11 19.99 -23.04
CA PRO A 487 -1.55 20.05 -22.90
C PRO A 487 -2.11 21.00 -23.98
N PRO A 488 -3.18 20.59 -24.68
CA PRO A 488 -3.60 21.22 -25.94
C PRO A 488 -4.00 22.70 -25.81
N LEU A 489 -4.27 23.16 -24.59
CA LEU A 489 -4.72 24.52 -24.29
C LEU A 489 -3.61 25.46 -23.75
N TRP A 490 -2.36 24.99 -23.59
CA TRP A 490 -1.23 25.83 -23.15
C TRP A 490 -0.06 25.89 -24.13
N ALA A 491 0.29 27.11 -24.51
CA ALA A 491 1.60 27.40 -25.07
C ALA A 491 2.66 27.41 -23.94
N ALA A 492 3.86 26.88 -24.19
CA ALA A 492 5.01 26.84 -23.26
C ALA A 492 4.93 25.87 -22.06
N TRP A 493 3.93 24.99 -21.99
CA TRP A 493 3.84 23.90 -21.00
C TRP A 493 4.20 22.53 -21.58
N GLY A 494 5.15 22.50 -22.51
CA GLY A 494 5.66 21.25 -23.07
C GLY A 494 6.60 20.54 -22.11
N GLU A 495 6.30 19.28 -21.80
CA GLU A 495 7.10 18.36 -20.98
C GLU A 495 7.49 18.93 -19.60
N VAL A 496 6.52 19.48 -18.87
CA VAL A 496 6.80 20.10 -17.56
C VAL A 496 6.85 19.02 -16.46
N PRO A 497 7.98 18.82 -15.75
CA PRO A 497 8.11 17.82 -14.69
C PRO A 497 7.48 18.29 -13.37
N LEU A 498 6.15 18.52 -13.40
CA LEU A 498 5.39 19.13 -12.30
C LEU A 498 5.65 18.45 -10.96
N ARG A 499 5.61 17.11 -10.94
CA ARG A 499 5.76 16.34 -9.69
C ARG A 499 7.11 16.56 -9.05
N ALA A 500 8.18 16.44 -9.84
CA ALA A 500 9.55 16.53 -9.35
C ALA A 500 9.90 17.96 -8.91
N GLU A 501 9.54 18.97 -9.71
CA GLU A 501 9.83 20.38 -9.41
C GLU A 501 9.05 20.90 -8.21
N LEU A 502 7.72 20.68 -8.16
CA LEU A 502 6.94 21.06 -6.98
C LEU A 502 7.37 20.29 -5.75
N GLY A 503 7.68 19.00 -5.88
CA GLY A 503 8.17 18.17 -4.78
C GLY A 503 9.48 18.72 -4.21
N ARG A 504 10.41 19.16 -5.07
CA ARG A 504 11.67 19.82 -4.68
C ARG A 504 11.42 21.16 -3.99
N MET A 505 10.52 21.99 -4.52
CA MET A 505 10.21 23.32 -3.97
C MET A 505 9.51 23.24 -2.61
N LEU A 506 8.69 22.22 -2.40
CA LEU A 506 7.91 22.01 -1.18
C LEU A 506 8.64 21.15 -0.15
N GLY A 507 9.63 20.35 -0.57
CA GLY A 507 10.27 19.33 0.27
C GLY A 507 9.30 18.21 0.68
N ARG A 508 8.27 17.95 -0.14
CA ARG A 508 7.18 17.02 0.16
C ARG A 508 6.82 16.16 -1.07
N PRO A 509 6.35 14.92 -0.88
CA PRO A 509 5.78 14.14 -1.97
C PRO A 509 4.57 14.83 -2.62
N VAL A 510 4.52 14.79 -3.95
CA VAL A 510 3.43 15.36 -4.76
C VAL A 510 2.75 14.23 -5.54
N LEU A 511 1.44 14.11 -5.42
CA LEU A 511 0.63 13.29 -6.32
C LEU A 511 0.27 14.11 -7.55
N LEU A 512 0.29 13.49 -8.72
CA LEU A 512 -0.19 14.10 -9.96
C LEU A 512 -1.25 13.17 -10.54
N GLU A 513 -2.44 13.71 -10.77
CA GLU A 513 -3.61 13.02 -11.31
C GLU A 513 -4.21 13.86 -12.45
N LYS A 514 -4.93 13.19 -13.35
CA LYS A 514 -5.78 13.88 -14.31
C LYS A 514 -6.93 14.57 -13.57
N ASP A 515 -7.32 15.76 -14.01
CA ASP A 515 -8.41 16.55 -13.45
C ASP A 515 -9.73 15.78 -13.27
N ALA A 516 -10.18 15.05 -14.28
CA ALA A 516 -11.40 14.25 -14.24
C ALA A 516 -11.28 13.05 -13.28
N THR A 517 -10.11 12.41 -13.22
CA THR A 517 -9.80 11.34 -12.27
C THR A 517 -9.78 11.86 -10.84
N ALA A 518 -9.14 13.01 -10.61
CA ALA A 518 -9.14 13.68 -9.31
C ALA A 518 -10.57 14.04 -8.89
N ALA A 519 -11.38 14.61 -9.78
CA ALA A 519 -12.77 14.93 -9.52
C ALA A 519 -13.59 13.69 -9.11
N ALA A 520 -13.41 12.55 -9.78
CA ALA A 520 -14.03 11.28 -9.39
C ALA A 520 -13.61 10.85 -7.97
N ILE A 521 -12.31 10.94 -7.63
CA ILE A 521 -11.82 10.64 -6.26
C ILE A 521 -12.48 11.58 -5.25
N GLY A 522 -12.57 12.87 -5.56
CA GLY A 522 -13.20 13.88 -4.71
C GLY A 522 -14.66 13.54 -4.42
N GLU A 523 -15.44 13.18 -5.44
CA GLU A 523 -16.85 12.82 -5.26
C GLU A 523 -17.04 11.54 -4.45
N GLN A 524 -16.15 10.55 -4.59
CA GLN A 524 -16.20 9.37 -3.74
C GLN A 524 -15.89 9.70 -2.28
N TRP A 525 -14.91 10.57 -2.06
CA TRP A 525 -14.49 10.91 -0.71
C TRP A 525 -15.49 11.83 -0.02
N LEU A 526 -15.94 12.89 -0.70
CA LEU A 526 -16.55 14.06 -0.07
C LEU A 526 -17.91 14.44 -0.68
N GLY A 527 -18.38 13.71 -1.69
CA GLY A 527 -19.50 14.14 -2.51
C GLY A 527 -20.55 13.08 -2.82
N ALA A 528 -21.22 13.22 -3.96
CA ALA A 528 -22.36 12.41 -4.38
C ALA A 528 -22.01 10.93 -4.62
N GLY A 529 -20.72 10.58 -4.71
CA GLY A 529 -20.23 9.22 -4.86
C GLY A 529 -20.28 8.39 -3.57
N GLY A 530 -20.29 9.02 -2.39
CA GLY A 530 -19.93 8.41 -1.09
C GLY A 530 -20.61 7.11 -0.64
N ASN A 531 -21.68 6.64 -1.29
CA ASN A 531 -22.34 5.36 -1.03
C ASN A 531 -22.42 4.41 -2.25
N SER A 532 -22.00 4.84 -3.45
CA SER A 532 -22.08 4.02 -4.67
C SER A 532 -20.72 3.38 -4.93
N ALA A 533 -20.70 2.08 -5.23
CA ALA A 533 -19.46 1.37 -5.50
C ALA A 533 -18.85 1.76 -6.85
N ASP A 534 -19.71 2.01 -7.84
CA ASP A 534 -19.34 2.19 -9.24
C ASP A 534 -20.02 3.43 -9.84
N PHE A 535 -19.25 4.36 -10.40
CA PHE A 535 -19.78 5.51 -11.13
C PHE A 535 -18.75 6.07 -12.11
N VAL A 536 -19.25 6.88 -13.04
CA VAL A 536 -18.39 7.67 -13.92
C VAL A 536 -18.62 9.15 -13.68
N TYR A 537 -17.52 9.88 -13.50
CA TYR A 537 -17.51 11.33 -13.43
C TYR A 537 -17.24 11.91 -14.82
N LEU A 538 -18.13 12.77 -15.30
CA LEU A 538 -17.95 13.58 -16.50
C LEU A 538 -17.57 15.00 -16.08
N TYR A 539 -16.30 15.34 -16.29
CA TYR A 539 -15.74 16.65 -16.01
C TYR A 539 -15.91 17.56 -17.23
N LEU A 540 -16.56 18.70 -17.04
CA LEU A 540 -16.80 19.72 -18.06
C LEU A 540 -16.21 21.06 -17.58
N GLY A 541 -15.16 21.52 -18.26
CA GLY A 541 -14.48 22.78 -17.99
C GLY A 541 -13.92 23.43 -19.25
N ALA A 542 -12.64 23.85 -19.22
CA ALA A 542 -11.94 24.30 -20.43
C ALA A 542 -11.87 23.20 -21.50
N GLY A 543 -11.86 21.94 -21.06
CA GLY A 543 -12.10 20.76 -21.87
C GLY A 543 -13.05 19.79 -21.16
N ALA A 544 -13.38 18.70 -21.84
CA ALA A 544 -14.22 17.63 -21.33
C ALA A 544 -13.37 16.37 -21.14
N GLY A 545 -13.49 15.76 -19.97
CA GLY A 545 -12.77 14.55 -19.59
C GLY A 545 -13.64 13.66 -18.71
N SER A 546 -13.20 12.43 -18.49
CA SER A 546 -13.90 11.53 -17.58
C SER A 546 -12.97 10.80 -16.63
N GLY A 547 -13.48 10.49 -15.44
CA GLY A 547 -12.86 9.61 -14.45
C GLY A 547 -13.83 8.52 -14.07
N ALA A 548 -13.36 7.30 -13.88
CA ALA A 548 -14.21 6.18 -13.47
C ALA A 548 -13.79 5.67 -12.10
N PHE A 549 -14.77 5.45 -11.23
CA PHE A 549 -14.60 4.79 -9.95
C PHE A 549 -15.34 3.45 -10.04
N LEU A 550 -14.61 2.35 -10.01
CA LEU A 550 -15.11 1.01 -10.33
C LEU A 550 -14.56 0.01 -9.32
N ASN A 551 -15.40 -0.91 -8.87
CA ASN A 551 -15.13 -1.91 -7.85
C ASN A 551 -14.55 -1.32 -6.55
N GLY A 552 -15.04 -0.15 -6.14
CA GLY A 552 -14.57 0.49 -4.91
C GLY A 552 -13.20 1.18 -5.01
N ASP A 553 -12.61 1.31 -6.19
CA ASP A 553 -11.37 2.07 -6.41
C ASP A 553 -11.43 2.90 -7.70
N VAL A 554 -10.59 3.91 -7.79
CA VAL A 554 -10.48 4.72 -9.01
C VAL A 554 -9.73 3.95 -10.09
N PHE A 555 -10.33 3.86 -11.27
CA PHE A 555 -9.70 3.29 -12.45
C PHE A 555 -8.85 4.38 -13.11
N ARG A 556 -7.53 4.13 -13.28
CA ARG A 556 -6.57 5.09 -13.87
C ARG A 556 -6.11 4.71 -15.28
N GLY A 557 -6.41 3.49 -15.73
CA GLY A 557 -5.79 2.92 -16.93
C GLY A 557 -4.29 2.67 -16.79
N ALA A 558 -3.64 2.22 -17.87
CA ALA A 558 -2.23 1.84 -17.85
C ALA A 558 -1.25 3.04 -17.81
N SER A 559 -1.63 4.15 -18.44
CA SER A 559 -0.81 5.37 -18.55
C SER A 559 -1.22 6.49 -17.58
N GLY A 560 -2.34 6.33 -16.87
CA GLY A 560 -2.93 7.40 -16.06
C GLY A 560 -3.84 8.37 -16.84
N ASN A 561 -4.01 8.18 -18.16
CA ASN A 561 -4.80 9.05 -19.04
C ASN A 561 -6.17 8.46 -19.41
N VAL A 562 -6.76 7.65 -18.54
CA VAL A 562 -8.12 7.16 -18.81
C VAL A 562 -9.10 8.31 -19.00
N GLY A 563 -10.10 8.09 -19.85
CA GLY A 563 -11.23 9.01 -19.98
C GLY A 563 -10.94 10.24 -20.84
N GLU A 564 -10.22 10.08 -21.96
CA GLU A 564 -10.16 11.08 -23.03
C GLU A 564 -11.52 11.20 -23.74
N PHE A 565 -12.40 11.97 -23.13
CA PHE A 565 -13.79 12.10 -23.56
C PHE A 565 -13.93 12.77 -24.93
N GLY A 566 -13.10 13.79 -25.21
CA GLY A 566 -13.13 14.50 -26.49
C GLY A 566 -12.92 13.57 -27.69
N GLU A 567 -11.96 12.64 -27.59
CA GLU A 567 -11.71 11.65 -28.63
C GLU A 567 -12.85 10.64 -28.77
N LEU A 568 -13.38 10.16 -27.63
CA LEU A 568 -14.53 9.26 -27.64
C LEU A 568 -15.76 9.91 -28.29
N ALA A 569 -16.01 11.18 -27.97
CA ALA A 569 -17.07 11.97 -28.60
C ALA A 569 -16.82 12.11 -30.09
N ALA A 570 -15.59 12.39 -30.53
CA ALA A 570 -15.24 12.48 -31.95
C ALA A 570 -15.65 11.20 -32.71
N TYR A 571 -15.29 10.03 -32.19
CA TYR A 571 -15.70 8.75 -32.78
C TYR A 571 -17.22 8.53 -32.74
N ALA A 572 -17.88 8.83 -31.63
CA ALA A 572 -19.35 8.71 -31.51
C ALA A 572 -20.12 9.66 -32.44
N LEU A 573 -19.48 10.76 -32.85
CA LEU A 573 -20.00 11.74 -33.81
C LEU A 573 -19.61 11.45 -35.26
N GLY A 574 -18.70 10.50 -35.50
CA GLY A 574 -18.11 10.24 -36.81
C GLY A 574 -17.17 11.36 -37.29
N GLN A 575 -16.66 12.18 -36.38
CA GLN A 575 -15.73 13.27 -36.68
C GLN A 575 -14.29 12.74 -36.65
N VAL A 576 -13.87 12.15 -37.77
CA VAL A 576 -12.55 11.53 -37.92
C VAL A 576 -11.77 12.14 -39.09
N THR A 577 -10.44 12.09 -39.02
CA THR A 577 -9.55 12.43 -40.15
C THR A 577 -9.71 11.41 -41.28
N PRO A 578 -9.23 11.70 -42.51
CA PRO A 578 -9.22 10.72 -43.59
C PRO A 578 -8.51 9.41 -43.24
N GLU A 579 -7.51 9.46 -42.36
CA GLU A 579 -6.76 8.31 -41.85
C GLU A 579 -7.47 7.59 -40.68
N GLY A 580 -8.62 8.12 -40.24
CA GLY A 580 -9.45 7.54 -39.18
C GLY A 580 -9.13 8.00 -37.75
N GLY A 581 -8.26 9.00 -37.56
CA GLY A 581 -7.98 9.57 -36.23
C GLY A 581 -9.09 10.51 -35.74
N PRO A 582 -9.22 10.77 -34.42
CA PRO A 582 -10.28 11.64 -33.90
C PRO A 582 -10.01 13.12 -34.23
N LEU A 583 -11.02 13.84 -34.71
CA LEU A 583 -10.98 15.29 -34.83
C LEU A 583 -11.35 15.96 -33.52
N MET A 584 -10.88 17.19 -33.32
CA MET A 584 -11.30 18.01 -32.18
C MET A 584 -12.79 18.36 -32.29
N VAL A 585 -13.58 17.94 -31.31
CA VAL A 585 -14.99 18.32 -31.15
C VAL A 585 -15.06 19.64 -30.37
N PRO A 586 -15.47 20.77 -30.98
CA PRO A 586 -15.49 22.06 -30.30
C PRO A 586 -16.33 22.07 -29.01
N GLU A 587 -17.45 21.36 -29.01
CA GLU A 587 -18.38 21.25 -27.88
C GLU A 587 -17.80 20.50 -26.68
N CYS A 588 -16.72 19.74 -26.87
CA CYS A 588 -15.94 19.18 -25.77
C CYS A 588 -15.01 20.22 -25.10
N ALA A 589 -15.00 21.46 -25.57
CA ALA A 589 -14.56 22.65 -24.83
C ALA A 589 -15.81 23.52 -24.51
N PRO A 590 -16.68 23.07 -23.59
CA PRO A 590 -18.06 23.57 -23.50
C PRO A 590 -18.15 25.08 -23.24
N MET A 591 -17.26 25.65 -22.42
CA MET A 591 -17.29 27.07 -22.10
C MET A 591 -17.10 27.97 -23.34
N SER A 592 -16.10 27.66 -24.17
CA SER A 592 -15.82 28.44 -25.39
C SER A 592 -16.85 28.17 -26.48
N ALA A 593 -17.31 26.92 -26.63
CA ALA A 593 -18.34 26.55 -27.59
C ALA A 593 -19.70 27.22 -27.30
N VAL A 594 -20.11 27.30 -26.03
CA VAL A 594 -21.33 28.01 -25.62
C VAL A 594 -21.23 29.49 -25.95
N VAL A 595 -20.10 30.15 -25.63
CA VAL A 595 -19.88 31.56 -25.93
C VAL A 595 -19.94 31.82 -27.43
N ALA A 596 -19.26 30.99 -28.24
CA ALA A 596 -19.28 31.13 -29.69
C ALA A 596 -20.70 30.99 -30.27
N ARG A 597 -21.48 30.00 -29.80
CA ARG A 597 -22.88 29.80 -30.23
C ARG A 597 -23.80 30.93 -29.82
N ALA A 598 -23.66 31.42 -28.59
CA ALA A 598 -24.47 32.54 -28.11
C ALA A 598 -24.18 33.82 -28.91
N ALA A 599 -22.91 34.09 -29.20
CA ALA A 599 -22.50 35.21 -30.05
C ALA A 599 -23.03 35.09 -31.49
N GLN A 600 -22.99 33.89 -32.09
CA GLN A 600 -23.59 33.62 -33.40
C GLN A 600 -25.11 33.83 -33.41
N ALA A 601 -25.78 33.55 -32.30
CA ALA A 601 -27.20 33.83 -32.11
C ALA A 601 -27.51 35.31 -31.78
N GLY A 602 -26.48 36.18 -31.78
CA GLY A 602 -26.63 37.62 -31.56
C GLY A 602 -26.68 38.04 -30.09
N LEU A 603 -26.24 37.18 -29.15
CA LEU A 603 -26.08 37.57 -27.74
C LEU A 603 -24.78 38.37 -27.56
N ASN A 604 -24.87 39.55 -26.96
CA ASN A 604 -23.70 40.36 -26.63
C ASN A 604 -23.01 39.79 -25.40
N THR A 605 -21.78 39.31 -25.55
CA THR A 605 -20.96 38.78 -24.46
C THR A 605 -19.73 39.65 -24.22
N PRO A 606 -19.32 39.91 -22.96
CA PRO A 606 -18.05 40.58 -22.68
C PRO A 606 -16.88 39.72 -23.17
N PRO A 607 -15.72 40.31 -23.50
CA PRO A 607 -14.56 39.55 -23.95
C PRO A 607 -13.87 38.77 -22.81
N GLY A 608 -13.16 37.71 -23.18
CA GLY A 608 -12.32 36.92 -22.28
C GLY A 608 -13.12 36.05 -21.30
N ARG A 609 -12.52 35.74 -20.14
CA ARG A 609 -13.04 34.74 -19.18
C ARG A 609 -14.45 35.02 -18.63
N HIS A 610 -14.90 36.28 -18.64
CA HIS A 610 -16.23 36.63 -18.14
C HIS A 610 -17.34 36.35 -19.16
N ALA A 611 -17.00 36.04 -20.42
CA ALA A 611 -17.96 35.77 -21.49
C ALA A 611 -18.91 34.63 -21.10
N TYR A 612 -18.36 33.50 -20.64
CA TYR A 612 -19.15 32.33 -20.30
C TYR A 612 -20.11 32.60 -19.13
N GLY A 613 -19.63 33.26 -18.08
CA GLY A 613 -20.48 33.64 -16.94
C GLY A 613 -21.64 34.57 -17.34
N ALA A 614 -21.41 35.47 -18.29
CA ALA A 614 -22.47 36.32 -18.83
C ALA A 614 -23.53 35.53 -19.61
N VAL A 615 -23.12 34.52 -20.40
CA VAL A 615 -24.07 33.62 -21.08
C VAL A 615 -24.86 32.81 -20.05
N CYS A 616 -24.22 32.28 -19.01
CA CYS A 616 -24.93 31.56 -17.94
C CYS A 616 -25.94 32.44 -17.21
N SER A 617 -25.58 33.69 -16.91
CA SER A 617 -26.48 34.66 -16.27
C SER A 617 -27.68 34.95 -17.18
N ALA A 618 -27.44 35.21 -18.47
CA ALA A 618 -28.52 35.42 -19.44
C ALA A 618 -29.44 34.21 -19.59
N ALA A 619 -28.91 32.99 -19.54
CA ALA A 619 -29.71 31.77 -19.54
C ALA A 619 -30.57 31.64 -18.28
N ALA A 620 -30.02 31.97 -17.11
CA ALA A 620 -30.75 31.98 -15.84
C ALA A 620 -31.88 33.02 -15.85
N ASP A 621 -31.66 34.15 -16.53
CA ASP A 621 -32.66 35.21 -16.76
C ASP A 621 -33.68 34.87 -17.86
N GLY A 622 -33.56 33.69 -18.50
CA GLY A 622 -34.52 33.19 -19.48
C GLY A 622 -34.25 33.57 -20.95
N ASP A 623 -33.07 34.12 -21.29
CA ASP A 623 -32.71 34.41 -22.68
C ASP A 623 -32.61 33.11 -23.49
N THR A 624 -33.50 32.96 -24.48
CA THR A 624 -33.60 31.74 -25.27
C THR A 624 -32.35 31.43 -26.07
N ARG A 625 -31.60 32.46 -26.52
CA ARG A 625 -30.35 32.27 -27.27
C ARG A 625 -29.28 31.65 -26.40
N ALA A 626 -29.19 32.09 -25.14
CA ALA A 626 -28.26 31.55 -24.17
C ALA A 626 -28.62 30.10 -23.78
N ILE A 627 -29.90 29.85 -23.52
CA ILE A 627 -30.43 28.50 -23.22
C ILE A 627 -30.16 27.54 -24.39
N ASP A 628 -30.45 27.95 -25.63
CA ASP A 628 -30.27 27.13 -26.83
C ASP A 628 -28.79 26.88 -27.13
N ALA A 629 -27.91 27.85 -26.88
CA ALA A 629 -26.47 27.67 -27.01
C ALA A 629 -25.96 26.58 -26.03
N ILE A 630 -26.38 26.65 -24.76
CA ILE A 630 -26.02 25.67 -23.73
C ILE A 630 -26.57 24.29 -24.07
N ARG A 631 -27.87 24.17 -24.37
CA ARG A 631 -28.49 22.89 -24.76
C ARG A 631 -27.86 22.30 -26.02
N GLY A 632 -27.49 23.15 -26.98
CA GLY A 632 -26.78 22.72 -28.18
C GLY A 632 -25.45 22.04 -27.87
N VAL A 633 -24.67 22.59 -26.93
CA VAL A 633 -23.41 21.97 -26.48
C VAL A 633 -23.69 20.71 -25.67
N ALA A 634 -24.64 20.78 -24.74
CA ALA A 634 -25.05 19.64 -23.90
C ALA A 634 -25.49 18.43 -24.72
N ARG A 635 -26.24 18.62 -25.83
CA ARG A 635 -26.65 17.53 -26.73
C ARG A 635 -25.47 16.82 -27.40
N VAL A 636 -24.41 17.54 -27.75
CA VAL A 636 -23.21 16.94 -28.34
C VAL A 636 -22.45 16.14 -27.28
N VAL A 637 -22.29 16.71 -26.09
CA VAL A 637 -21.71 16.01 -24.93
C VAL A 637 -22.53 14.76 -24.58
N ALA A 638 -23.86 14.84 -24.61
CA ALA A 638 -24.75 13.71 -24.32
C ALA A 638 -24.51 12.50 -25.24
N ARG A 639 -24.13 12.72 -26.51
CA ARG A 639 -23.78 11.63 -27.43
C ARG A 639 -22.50 10.90 -27.02
N GLY A 640 -21.48 11.62 -26.57
CA GLY A 640 -20.28 11.01 -26.00
C GLY A 640 -20.58 10.26 -24.69
N ALA A 641 -21.46 10.81 -23.86
CA ALA A 641 -21.87 10.20 -22.59
C ALA A 641 -22.58 8.85 -22.77
N VAL A 642 -23.35 8.68 -23.86
CA VAL A 642 -23.93 7.38 -24.26
C VAL A 642 -22.84 6.35 -24.48
N ALA A 643 -21.81 6.67 -25.27
CA ALA A 643 -20.71 5.75 -25.55
C ALA A 643 -19.95 5.35 -24.26
N MET A 644 -19.73 6.29 -23.34
CA MET A 644 -19.13 5.98 -22.03
C MET A 644 -20.00 5.05 -21.19
N THR A 645 -21.32 5.28 -21.19
CA THR A 645 -22.27 4.49 -20.43
C THR A 645 -22.28 3.04 -20.92
N ASP A 646 -22.25 2.83 -22.24
CA ASP A 646 -22.15 1.50 -22.85
C ASP A 646 -20.78 0.84 -22.56
N LEU A 647 -19.70 1.62 -22.51
CA LEU A 647 -18.35 1.11 -22.26
C LEU A 647 -18.15 0.64 -20.81
N TYR A 648 -18.59 1.43 -19.83
CA TYR A 648 -18.35 1.15 -18.41
C TYR A 648 -19.49 0.40 -17.72
N ASP A 649 -20.68 0.39 -18.33
CA ASP A 649 -21.89 -0.23 -17.80
C ASP A 649 -22.31 0.22 -16.38
N THR A 650 -22.14 1.51 -16.04
CA THR A 650 -22.46 2.06 -14.70
C THR A 650 -23.85 2.69 -14.61
N ASP A 651 -24.54 2.52 -13.48
CA ASP A 651 -25.86 3.09 -13.20
C ASP A 651 -25.83 4.53 -12.65
N LEU A 652 -24.65 5.08 -12.36
CA LEU A 652 -24.46 6.45 -11.88
C LEU A 652 -23.46 7.21 -12.75
N MET A 653 -23.88 8.38 -13.23
CA MET A 653 -23.02 9.37 -13.88
C MET A 653 -23.09 10.69 -13.12
N ILE A 654 -21.94 11.17 -12.63
CA ILE A 654 -21.83 12.46 -11.95
C ILE A 654 -21.29 13.48 -12.95
N VAL A 655 -21.96 14.62 -13.11
CA VAL A 655 -21.54 15.68 -14.03
C VAL A 655 -21.17 16.92 -13.24
N GLY A 656 -20.01 17.50 -13.53
CA GLY A 656 -19.56 18.72 -12.87
C GLY A 656 -18.33 19.35 -13.51
N GLY A 657 -17.77 20.35 -12.84
CA GLY A 657 -16.71 21.21 -13.37
C GLY A 657 -17.20 22.63 -13.64
N PRO A 658 -16.30 23.55 -13.99
CA PRO A 658 -16.62 24.98 -14.09
C PRO A 658 -17.57 25.33 -15.25
N ALA A 659 -17.76 24.45 -16.23
CA ALA A 659 -18.73 24.62 -17.31
C ALA A 659 -20.17 24.24 -16.93
N VAL A 660 -20.41 23.84 -15.67
CA VAL A 660 -21.73 23.44 -15.18
C VAL A 660 -22.01 24.17 -13.86
N PRO A 661 -22.09 25.51 -13.84
CA PRO A 661 -22.49 26.21 -12.63
C PRO A 661 -23.95 25.88 -12.27
N PRO A 662 -24.35 26.02 -10.98
CA PRO A 662 -25.68 25.63 -10.52
C PRO A 662 -26.83 26.16 -11.37
N ASP A 663 -26.74 27.42 -11.81
CA ASP A 663 -27.80 28.13 -12.54
C ASP A 663 -28.14 27.51 -13.89
N VAL A 664 -27.22 26.75 -14.49
CA VAL A 664 -27.41 26.09 -15.80
C VAL A 664 -27.20 24.58 -15.75
N ALA A 665 -26.98 24.02 -14.56
CA ALA A 665 -26.66 22.61 -14.39
C ALA A 665 -27.75 21.69 -14.97
N GLU A 666 -29.02 22.04 -14.74
CA GLU A 666 -30.16 21.25 -15.22
C GLU A 666 -30.21 21.16 -16.75
N LEU A 667 -29.75 22.19 -17.47
CA LEU A 667 -29.70 22.17 -18.94
C LEU A 667 -28.73 21.09 -19.46
N TYR A 668 -27.62 20.84 -18.76
CA TYR A 668 -26.71 19.75 -19.09
C TYR A 668 -27.23 18.40 -18.63
N LEU A 669 -27.66 18.31 -17.37
CA LEU A 669 -28.10 17.06 -16.75
C LEU A 669 -29.30 16.46 -17.49
N ALA A 670 -30.28 17.28 -17.89
CA ALA A 670 -31.47 16.83 -18.60
C ALA A 670 -31.14 16.24 -19.99
N GLU A 671 -30.28 16.92 -20.77
CA GLU A 671 -29.87 16.46 -22.10
C GLU A 671 -29.04 15.15 -22.02
N ILE A 672 -28.09 15.10 -21.06
CA ILE A 672 -27.29 13.89 -20.81
C ILE A 672 -28.18 12.74 -20.35
N SER A 673 -29.01 12.97 -19.33
CA SER A 673 -29.94 11.98 -18.76
C SER A 673 -30.88 11.39 -19.82
N THR A 674 -31.43 12.26 -20.67
CA THR A 674 -32.29 11.84 -21.78
C THR A 674 -31.54 10.91 -22.74
N ALA A 675 -30.31 11.25 -23.12
CA ALA A 675 -29.55 10.44 -24.07
C ALA A 675 -29.13 9.09 -23.47
N VAL A 676 -28.54 9.08 -22.28
CA VAL A 676 -28.02 7.85 -21.64
C VAL A 676 -29.13 6.88 -21.23
N ASN A 677 -30.37 7.35 -21.07
CA ASN A 677 -31.52 6.48 -20.80
C ASN A 677 -32.32 6.11 -22.06
N ARG A 678 -32.09 6.79 -23.20
CA ARG A 678 -32.83 6.53 -24.45
C ARG A 678 -32.10 5.58 -25.40
N PHE A 679 -30.78 5.70 -25.50
CA PHE A 679 -30.01 5.04 -26.57
C PHE A 679 -29.35 3.71 -26.19
N PRO A 680 -28.66 3.56 -25.04
CA PRO A 680 -27.99 2.33 -24.63
C PRO A 680 -28.86 1.07 -24.72
N ILE A 681 -28.29 -0.07 -25.13
CA ILE A 681 -29.01 -1.35 -25.15
C ILE A 681 -29.45 -1.73 -23.72
N ALA A 682 -28.55 -1.51 -22.76
CA ALA A 682 -28.76 -1.82 -21.34
C ALA A 682 -29.87 -0.99 -20.66
N ARG A 683 -30.43 0.04 -21.33
CA ARG A 683 -31.53 0.86 -20.78
C ARG A 683 -32.77 0.05 -20.39
N ARG A 684 -32.95 -1.14 -20.96
CA ARG A 684 -34.07 -2.05 -20.66
C ARG A 684 -33.90 -2.79 -19.33
N VAL A 685 -32.67 -2.88 -18.82
CA VAL A 685 -32.33 -3.63 -17.61
C VAL A 685 -31.89 -2.71 -16.47
N ARG A 686 -31.39 -1.50 -16.77
CA ARG A 686 -31.05 -0.49 -15.76
C ARG A 686 -31.24 0.94 -16.27
N PRO A 687 -31.76 1.86 -15.44
CA PRO A 687 -31.65 3.29 -15.68
C PRO A 687 -30.26 3.80 -15.28
N VAL A 688 -29.82 4.89 -15.89
CA VAL A 688 -28.64 5.65 -15.48
C VAL A 688 -29.12 6.90 -14.75
N ARG A 689 -28.75 7.02 -13.47
CA ARG A 689 -28.97 8.23 -12.69
C ARG A 689 -27.87 9.24 -13.03
N VAL A 690 -28.25 10.38 -13.59
CA VAL A 690 -27.33 11.48 -13.87
C VAL A 690 -27.50 12.54 -12.78
N THR A 691 -26.43 12.84 -12.05
CA THR A 691 -26.48 13.75 -10.89
C THR A 691 -25.46 14.87 -11.01
N TYR A 692 -25.80 16.02 -10.44
CA TYR A 692 -24.88 17.13 -10.28
C TYR A 692 -23.77 16.80 -9.26
N SER A 693 -22.53 17.18 -9.56
CA SER A 693 -21.39 17.11 -8.65
C SER A 693 -21.58 18.06 -7.46
N THR A 694 -21.44 17.54 -6.24
CA THR A 694 -21.51 18.37 -5.03
C THR A 694 -20.28 19.26 -4.86
N LEU A 695 -19.13 18.86 -5.43
CA LEU A 695 -17.90 19.66 -5.40
C LEU A 695 -17.83 20.68 -6.55
N SER A 696 -18.56 20.43 -7.65
CA SER A 696 -18.72 21.30 -8.82
C SER A 696 -17.37 21.87 -9.30
N ALA A 697 -17.22 23.19 -9.35
CA ALA A 697 -16.03 23.89 -9.82
C ALA A 697 -14.76 23.59 -9.01
N ASN A 698 -14.89 23.06 -7.79
CA ASN A 698 -13.76 22.68 -6.95
C ASN A 698 -13.41 21.18 -7.04
N ALA A 699 -14.19 20.38 -7.79
CA ALA A 699 -14.07 18.93 -7.80
C ALA A 699 -12.64 18.45 -8.09
N ALA A 700 -11.95 19.03 -9.06
CA ALA A 700 -10.58 18.65 -9.38
C ALA A 700 -9.58 19.02 -8.26
N ALA A 701 -9.68 20.22 -7.67
CA ALA A 701 -8.75 20.67 -6.64
C ALA A 701 -8.96 19.91 -5.32
N VAL A 702 -10.21 19.81 -4.88
CA VAL A 702 -10.60 19.02 -3.70
C VAL A 702 -10.33 17.54 -3.92
N GLY A 703 -10.59 17.04 -5.13
CA GLY A 703 -10.26 15.70 -5.57
C GLY A 703 -8.76 15.39 -5.52
N ALA A 704 -7.91 16.35 -5.88
CA ALA A 704 -6.46 16.20 -5.76
C ALA A 704 -6.03 16.05 -4.29
N ALA A 705 -6.59 16.84 -3.38
CA ALA A 705 -6.38 16.67 -1.93
C ALA A 705 -6.92 15.32 -1.44
N ALA A 706 -8.13 14.95 -1.86
CA ALA A 706 -8.75 13.66 -1.54
C ALA A 706 -7.93 12.48 -2.08
N GLY A 707 -7.22 12.64 -3.20
CA GLY A 707 -6.26 11.65 -3.70
C GLY A 707 -5.15 11.30 -2.70
N VAL A 708 -4.69 12.27 -1.92
CA VAL A 708 -3.74 12.05 -0.82
C VAL A 708 -4.37 11.18 0.26
N PHE A 709 -5.62 11.48 0.65
CA PHE A 709 -6.35 10.69 1.63
C PHE A 709 -6.69 9.29 1.12
N HIS A 710 -7.13 9.17 -0.14
CA HIS A 710 -7.41 7.90 -0.82
C HIS A 710 -6.19 7.00 -0.81
N MET A 711 -5.02 7.56 -1.15
CA MET A 711 -3.76 6.80 -1.09
C MET A 711 -3.39 6.38 0.34
N ALA A 712 -3.64 7.23 1.33
CA ALA A 712 -3.29 6.97 2.72
C ALA A 712 -4.23 5.93 3.37
N PHE A 713 -5.54 6.07 3.17
CA PHE A 713 -6.57 5.42 3.98
C PHE A 713 -7.49 4.46 3.22
N ALA A 714 -7.50 4.44 1.88
CA ALA A 714 -8.38 3.50 1.18
C ALA A 714 -7.94 2.05 1.46
N PRO A 715 -8.85 1.18 1.94
CA PRO A 715 -8.55 -0.22 2.21
C PRO A 715 -8.45 -0.97 0.88
N ARG A 716 -7.25 -0.97 0.27
CA ARG A 716 -6.97 -1.80 -0.90
C ARG A 716 -6.59 -3.20 -0.44
N LEU A 717 -7.44 -4.17 -0.74
CA LEU A 717 -6.95 -5.55 -0.89
C LEU A 717 -5.85 -5.44 -1.94
N ARG A 718 -4.66 -5.97 -1.67
CA ARG A 718 -3.65 -6.13 -2.72
C ARG A 718 -4.19 -7.18 -3.68
N THR A 719 -5.12 -6.79 -4.55
CA THR A 719 -5.54 -7.58 -5.69
C THR A 719 -4.27 -7.83 -6.49
N HIS A 720 -4.00 -9.11 -6.69
CA HIS A 720 -2.98 -9.53 -7.62
C HIS A 720 -3.35 -8.90 -8.95
N GLY A 721 -2.59 -7.88 -9.39
CA GLY A 721 -2.63 -7.42 -10.76
C GLY A 721 -2.21 -8.60 -11.64
N GLY A 722 -3.20 -9.35 -12.09
CA GLY A 722 -3.11 -10.28 -13.19
C GLY A 722 -3.04 -9.46 -14.47
N THR A 723 -1.97 -9.66 -15.22
CA THR A 723 -2.03 -9.57 -16.67
C THR A 723 -2.75 -10.82 -17.14
N ALA A 724 -4.08 -10.74 -17.25
CA ALA A 724 -4.75 -11.45 -18.32
C ALA A 724 -4.49 -10.65 -19.59
N ARG A 725 -3.43 -11.04 -20.31
CA ARG A 725 -3.28 -11.01 -21.77
C ARG A 725 -1.99 -11.71 -22.13
#